data_AF-A0A2E6NS07-F1
#
_entry.id   AF-A0A2E6NS07-F1
#
_cell.length_a   1.000
_cell.length_b   1.000
_cell.length_c   1.000
_cell.angle_alpha   90.00
_cell.angle_beta   90.00
_cell.angle_gamma   90.00
#
_symmetry.space_group_name_H-M   'P 1'
#
loop_
_entity.id
_entity.type
_entity.pdbx_description
1 polymer ?
#
loop_
_entity_poly.entity_id
_entity_poly.type
_entity_poly.pdbx_seq_one_letter_code
_entity_poly.pdbx_strand_id
1 'polypeptide(L)'
;MTCSMPRYAILYLGVLLLLSVETVSGQVVINEIQASNRVTIADIDGDSSDWIELYNTSDAPYDIGGHGLSDDSTNLLKWVFPPYLMQPGEHLLVWCSGKDQQFPSEEQILRTNSPVEVRPTILDLEQEWSYLSGLPESDGPPAGWNQAAFDGDAWPRGRPGFGFGDGDDRTELERGIGALFLRTTFNIANLESLENIILQVNYDDGFVAWLNGTRVISVNFPEEDEPVFNSNSTRSREARRVERWMIPNWLELLRPEGNLLAVALLNRTHTSNDMSFLPEIGIVGPAFHANFELDSDGEILVFSNPAGEILDGLDMPEQTIDRSYGRVPDGNGEFSYLLYPTPGDLNDEHASSRILPYEVSFTPPGGFHSAGVNVTLSADIPFDDFQIRYTTNGAAPTATSTLYAEPLSLPRDRVIRAAGFLGDRMVLRPVSQSYFIARRNLVLPVLSVSMDPTDFQQVHNNSGGRGRAAERAGFLEIFETDGRQALKTGFGMRLHGGAGRGGDFNIKKAYKAYFRGEYGEKKLRYPIIPDTDVEVFDKLVLRSNFNDAFRTGGGAAYIRDQVIRDLHEDMGALVSNGSWYNMFVNMRYRGVYNVVERMDKVFFASYFPEDGENWDVIKTGDDPLDGDTREWTAMKNFFRNTNMREEGNLELAAGKIDIENYTSYMILNIWAQNHDWPHNNWYAARPRREDGRWIFLSWDAEFGIGRNPGGWSADTFNHVLSRSSSLSTIMVSLINSPDYAQYFIDELDRHLEGPLSAQNVITEIRRHKSSIEGDMIEECQMSGQSIGTWNANIRTLEVFAQRRGPAIRNAILSSARLPMPRARYTRPDSIELVDPVEIRIFGSRLTEDTTVTFNDIPSPRVERISSRELLAVVPADSSLEGTPTITLDDPALGHYTARGLLEVSLVRPTTRALQPDFGSEAGGDTILVLGENFTEDVRVEFDGVPAPVVEAVGDTGETLSVVTPPGRGFITVRVINTRPDDLPSAEGLTFTYISAGTLSSCGITTGGALECWGGPHGPGMNPPVAPMAMVSVSNRHSCGVAVSERVACWGNNNL
;
A
#
# COMPACT_ATOMS: atom_id res chain seq x y z
N MET A 1 21.89 -17.89 38.81
CA MET A 1 22.89 -17.22 37.96
C MET A 1 23.04 -15.80 38.49
N THR A 2 24.25 -15.45 38.90
CA THR A 2 24.66 -14.18 39.52
C THR A 2 25.50 -13.39 38.53
N CYS A 3 25.17 -12.13 38.26
CA CYS A 3 26.04 -11.12 37.62
C CYS A 3 25.50 -9.74 38.06
N SER A 4 26.12 -9.04 39.01
CA SER A 4 27.36 -8.23 38.96
C SER A 4 27.10 -6.78 38.53
N MET A 5 26.86 -5.91 39.52
CA MET A 5 27.05 -4.45 39.39
C MET A 5 28.55 -4.12 39.55
N PRO A 6 29.11 -3.15 38.79
CA PRO A 6 30.46 -2.67 39.05
C PRO A 6 30.48 -1.58 40.13
N ARG A 7 31.46 -1.73 41.01
CA ARG A 7 31.89 -0.78 42.04
C ARG A 7 32.70 0.35 41.39
N TYR A 8 32.45 1.60 41.77
CA TYR A 8 33.51 2.58 42.04
C TYR A 8 33.05 3.55 43.14
N ALA A 9 33.47 3.25 44.36
CA ALA A 9 33.49 4.20 45.47
C ALA A 9 34.96 4.50 45.75
N ILE A 10 35.39 5.74 45.49
CA ILE A 10 36.70 6.26 45.91
C ILE A 10 36.45 7.45 46.84
N LEU A 11 36.97 7.31 48.06
CA LEU A 11 37.10 8.34 49.11
C LEU A 11 37.71 9.63 48.56
N TYR A 12 37.12 10.78 48.92
CA TYR A 12 37.90 11.97 49.26
C TYR A 12 37.36 12.61 50.54
N LEU A 13 38.25 12.72 51.53
CA LEU A 13 38.02 13.29 52.85
C LEU A 13 38.69 14.67 52.90
N GLY A 14 37.89 15.72 53.05
CA GLY A 14 38.20 16.96 53.78
C GLY A 14 39.30 17.91 53.26
N VAL A 15 38.87 19.03 52.65
CA VAL A 15 39.30 20.39 53.06
C VAL A 15 38.06 21.28 53.03
N LEU A 16 37.56 21.66 54.21
CA LEU A 16 36.63 22.77 54.39
C LEU A 16 37.41 24.06 54.09
N LEU A 17 37.25 24.62 52.89
CA LEU A 17 37.48 26.03 52.65
C LEU A 17 36.09 26.66 52.48
N LEU A 18 35.70 27.46 53.47
CA LEU A 18 34.60 28.42 53.35
C LEU A 18 35.02 29.47 52.31
N LEU A 19 34.85 29.14 51.04
CA LEU A 19 34.60 30.12 50.00
C LEU A 19 33.08 30.26 49.98
N SER A 20 32.60 31.39 50.48
CA SER A 20 31.31 31.92 50.07
C SER A 20 31.30 31.96 48.55
N VAL A 21 30.66 30.97 47.93
CA VAL A 21 30.20 31.10 46.55
C VAL A 21 29.13 32.18 46.64
N GLU A 22 29.53 33.42 46.36
CA GLU A 22 28.57 34.38 45.86
C GLU A 22 28.01 33.72 44.60
N THR A 23 26.75 33.27 44.67
CA THR A 23 25.98 32.91 43.49
C THR A 23 25.95 34.16 42.61
N VAL A 24 26.84 34.23 41.63
CA VAL A 24 26.65 35.14 40.50
C VAL A 24 25.45 34.55 39.77
N SER A 25 24.25 35.06 40.07
CA SER A 25 23.11 34.83 39.20
C SER A 25 23.50 35.38 37.84
N GLY A 26 23.61 34.53 36.84
CA GLY A 26 23.79 34.97 35.45
C GLY A 26 22.70 35.99 35.11
N GLN A 27 23.03 37.02 34.34
CA GLN A 27 22.04 38.00 33.88
C GLN A 27 20.93 37.30 33.07
N VAL A 28 21.33 36.30 32.28
CA VAL A 28 20.44 35.35 31.60
C VAL A 28 20.64 33.97 32.19
N VAL A 29 19.53 33.27 32.44
CA VAL A 29 19.50 31.93 33.04
C VAL A 29 18.52 31.02 32.31
N ILE A 30 18.69 29.72 32.46
CA ILE A 30 17.71 28.72 32.02
C ILE A 30 16.51 28.82 32.96
N ASN A 31 15.31 29.05 32.43
CA ASN A 31 14.11 29.33 33.21
C ASN A 31 13.10 28.18 33.21
N GLU A 32 12.82 27.61 32.04
CA GLU A 32 11.83 26.55 31.86
C GLU A 32 12.27 25.62 30.72
N ILE A 33 11.99 24.32 30.85
CA ILE A 33 12.38 23.32 29.85
C ILE A 33 11.24 22.33 29.67
N GLN A 34 10.96 21.94 28.43
CA GLN A 34 10.04 20.87 28.12
C GLN A 34 10.66 19.89 27.12
N ALA A 35 11.14 18.75 27.65
CA ALA A 35 11.77 17.66 26.88
C ALA A 35 10.76 16.61 26.35
N SER A 36 9.46 16.85 26.53
CA SER A 36 8.40 15.99 26.00
C SER A 36 7.20 16.83 25.58
N ASN A 37 7.38 17.63 24.53
CA ASN A 37 6.33 18.51 24.01
C ASN A 37 5.35 17.78 23.09
N ARG A 38 4.05 17.95 23.30
CA ARG A 38 3.03 17.36 22.44
C ARG A 38 1.90 18.30 22.06
N VAL A 39 1.32 19.05 23.01
CA VAL A 39 0.27 20.04 22.70
C VAL A 39 0.49 21.41 23.32
N THR A 40 1.53 21.57 24.14
CA THR A 40 1.82 22.86 24.79
C THR A 40 1.94 23.98 23.77
N ILE A 41 2.92 23.88 22.88
CA ILE A 41 3.17 24.81 21.78
C ILE A 41 3.74 24.04 20.59
N ALA A 42 3.54 24.53 19.36
CA ALA A 42 4.15 23.96 18.16
C ALA A 42 5.22 24.90 17.63
N ASP A 43 6.26 24.33 17.02
CA ASP A 43 7.33 25.08 16.37
C ASP A 43 6.87 25.73 15.05
N ILE A 44 7.78 26.43 14.38
CA ILE A 44 7.47 27.12 13.12
C ILE A 44 7.10 26.19 11.97
N ASP A 45 7.36 24.88 12.08
CA ASP A 45 6.96 23.86 11.13
C ASP A 45 5.59 23.26 11.46
N GLY A 46 5.11 23.46 12.69
CA GLY A 46 3.89 22.88 13.23
C GLY A 46 4.14 21.56 13.97
N ASP A 47 5.40 21.27 14.28
CA ASP A 47 5.82 20.10 15.04
C ASP A 47 5.88 20.43 16.54
N SER A 48 5.55 19.46 17.38
CA SER A 48 5.72 19.58 18.84
C SER A 48 7.17 19.25 19.19
N SER A 49 8.08 20.18 18.93
CA SER A 49 9.52 20.08 19.25
C SER A 49 9.76 20.37 20.73
N ASP A 50 10.78 19.77 21.31
CA ASP A 50 11.22 20.12 22.66
C ASP A 50 11.72 21.56 22.70
N TRP A 51 11.75 22.17 23.87
CA TRP A 51 12.17 23.57 23.98
C TRP A 51 12.78 23.90 25.33
N ILE A 52 13.62 24.93 25.29
CA ILE A 52 14.25 25.58 26.44
C ILE A 52 13.85 27.04 26.39
N GLU A 53 13.53 27.59 27.55
CA GLU A 53 13.32 29.01 27.75
C GLU A 53 14.48 29.62 28.55
N LEU A 54 15.03 30.71 28.03
CA LEU A 54 15.97 31.56 28.73
C LEU A 54 15.26 32.81 29.26
N TYR A 55 15.63 33.27 30.45
CA TYR A 55 15.05 34.46 31.06
C TYR A 55 16.13 35.49 31.42
N ASN A 56 15.93 36.75 31.01
CA ASN A 56 16.77 37.87 31.44
C ASN A 56 16.30 38.41 32.80
N THR A 57 17.04 38.07 33.86
CA THR A 57 16.73 38.41 35.25
C THR A 57 16.98 39.88 35.62
N SER A 58 17.62 40.65 34.73
CA SER A 58 18.03 42.03 35.02
C SER A 58 17.08 43.09 34.49
N ASP A 59 17.29 44.34 34.93
CA ASP A 59 16.63 45.54 34.44
C ASP A 59 17.32 46.16 33.21
N ALA A 60 18.33 45.49 32.63
CA ALA A 60 19.12 45.96 31.50
C ALA A 60 19.08 44.96 30.31
N PRO A 61 19.11 45.44 29.06
CA PRO A 61 19.29 44.56 27.91
C PRO A 61 20.61 43.77 28.00
N TYR A 62 20.62 42.53 27.50
CA TYR A 62 21.79 41.65 27.48
C TYR A 62 22.00 41.04 26.08
N ASP A 63 23.20 41.19 25.53
CA ASP A 63 23.56 40.61 24.23
C ASP A 63 24.05 39.16 24.44
N ILE A 64 23.26 38.21 23.96
CA ILE A 64 23.60 36.78 24.03
C ILE A 64 24.37 36.29 22.79
N GLY A 65 24.72 37.18 21.85
CA GLY A 65 25.52 36.81 20.69
C GLY A 65 26.80 36.06 21.06
N GLY A 66 27.01 34.89 20.44
CA GLY A 66 28.18 34.05 20.68
C GLY A 66 28.12 33.19 21.95
N HIS A 67 27.06 33.28 22.76
CA HIS A 67 26.86 32.38 23.90
C HIS A 67 26.50 30.97 23.41
N GLY A 68 26.81 29.95 24.22
CA GLY A 68 26.54 28.55 23.90
C GLY A 68 25.36 27.97 24.69
N LEU A 69 24.56 27.14 24.04
CA LEU A 69 23.59 26.23 24.66
C LEU A 69 24.01 24.79 24.33
N SER A 70 24.03 23.90 25.32
CA SER A 70 24.50 22.52 25.10
C SER A 70 23.86 21.53 26.08
N ASP A 71 23.54 20.35 25.56
CA ASP A 71 23.20 19.12 26.27
C ASP A 71 24.45 18.25 26.59
N ASP A 72 25.64 18.72 26.20
CA ASP A 72 26.92 18.01 26.33
C ASP A 72 27.92 18.83 27.15
N SER A 73 28.14 18.41 28.39
CA SER A 73 29.09 19.03 29.32
C SER A 73 30.55 19.07 28.82
N THR A 74 30.89 18.30 27.78
CA THR A 74 32.22 18.30 27.16
C THR A 74 32.32 19.26 25.97
N ASN A 75 31.19 19.77 25.47
CA ASN A 75 31.09 20.71 24.38
C ASN A 75 30.16 21.88 24.73
N LEU A 76 30.65 22.85 25.51
CA LEU A 76 29.85 23.95 26.05
C LEU A 76 29.31 24.94 24.99
N LEU A 77 29.86 24.92 23.77
CA LEU A 77 29.45 25.75 22.63
C LEU A 77 28.84 24.89 21.51
N LYS A 78 28.11 23.81 21.85
CA LYS A 78 27.50 22.88 20.88
C LYS A 78 26.55 23.58 19.91
N TRP A 79 25.72 24.49 20.42
CA TRP A 79 24.92 25.40 19.62
C TRP A 79 25.17 26.84 20.08
N VAL A 80 25.40 27.76 19.14
CA VAL A 80 25.84 29.12 19.44
C VAL A 80 24.80 30.13 18.96
N PHE A 81 24.41 31.05 19.84
CA PHE A 81 23.45 32.10 19.51
C PHE A 81 24.02 33.09 18.48
N PRO A 82 23.23 33.49 17.46
CA PRO A 82 23.56 34.66 16.65
C PRO A 82 23.43 35.94 17.50
N PRO A 83 23.88 37.11 16.98
CA PRO A 83 23.66 38.39 17.64
C PRO A 83 22.18 38.57 18.02
N TYR A 84 21.90 38.69 19.31
CA TYR A 84 20.54 38.86 19.81
C TYR A 84 20.57 39.61 21.14
N LEU A 85 19.82 40.71 21.20
CA LEU A 85 19.76 41.58 22.36
C LEU A 85 18.49 41.29 23.16
N MET A 86 18.61 40.45 24.18
CA MET A 86 17.52 40.15 25.10
C MET A 86 17.14 41.40 25.91
N GLN A 87 15.87 41.77 25.92
CA GLN A 87 15.34 42.88 26.71
C GLN A 87 15.21 42.51 28.20
N PRO A 88 15.13 43.50 29.11
CA PRO A 88 14.87 43.25 30.53
C PRO A 88 13.58 42.44 30.74
N GLY A 89 13.66 41.33 31.48
CA GLY A 89 12.52 40.46 31.75
C GLY A 89 11.99 39.69 30.54
N GLU A 90 12.76 39.59 29.45
CA GLU A 90 12.38 38.80 28.28
C GLU A 90 12.57 37.30 28.52
N HIS A 91 11.57 36.53 28.06
CA HIS A 91 11.58 35.07 27.94
C HIS A 91 11.86 34.69 26.49
N LEU A 92 12.99 34.03 26.24
CA LEU A 92 13.41 33.61 24.91
C LEU A 92 13.29 32.09 24.76
N LEU A 93 12.43 31.66 23.85
CA LEU A 93 12.27 30.25 23.50
C LEU A 93 13.31 29.79 22.47
N VAL A 94 13.89 28.62 22.71
CA VAL A 94 14.79 27.89 21.82
C VAL A 94 14.26 26.48 21.64
N TRP A 95 13.91 26.12 20.41
CA TRP A 95 13.46 24.77 20.06
C TRP A 95 14.64 23.80 20.00
N CYS A 96 14.56 22.70 20.71
CA CYS A 96 15.52 21.60 20.62
C CYS A 96 15.00 20.58 19.63
N SER A 97 15.13 20.89 18.33
CA SER A 97 14.51 20.11 17.25
C SER A 97 15.51 19.43 16.32
N GLY A 98 16.82 19.52 16.61
CA GLY A 98 17.87 19.02 15.72
C GLY A 98 18.05 19.77 14.38
N LYS A 99 17.34 20.89 14.14
CA LYS A 99 17.28 21.54 12.81
C LYS A 99 18.41 22.53 12.55
N ASP A 100 19.12 22.99 13.59
CA ASP A 100 20.19 24.01 13.50
C ASP A 100 19.77 25.27 12.72
N GLN A 101 18.66 25.87 13.14
CA GLN A 101 18.02 26.97 12.42
C GLN A 101 17.96 28.20 13.31
N GLN A 102 18.28 29.37 12.77
CA GLN A 102 18.23 30.64 13.52
C GLN A 102 17.12 31.58 13.05
N PHE A 103 16.72 31.45 11.78
CA PHE A 103 15.67 32.25 11.15
C PHE A 103 14.79 31.35 10.27
N PRO A 104 13.47 31.64 10.15
CA PRO A 104 12.59 30.95 9.22
C PRO A 104 13.12 30.99 7.76
N SER A 105 13.05 29.87 7.06
CA SER A 105 13.37 29.81 5.62
C SER A 105 12.28 30.50 4.79
N GLU A 106 12.62 30.89 3.56
CA GLU A 106 11.65 31.49 2.64
C GLU A 106 10.41 30.60 2.44
N GLU A 107 10.60 29.28 2.28
CA GLU A 107 9.48 28.33 2.17
C GLU A 107 8.58 28.34 3.41
N GLN A 108 9.19 28.35 4.61
CA GLN A 108 8.45 28.40 5.88
C GLN A 108 7.69 29.73 6.03
N ILE A 109 8.23 30.86 5.54
CA ILE A 109 7.55 32.15 5.60
C ILE A 109 6.36 32.21 4.63
N LEU A 110 6.53 31.69 3.41
CA LEU A 110 5.59 31.86 2.30
C LEU A 110 4.46 30.81 2.25
N ARG A 111 4.55 29.71 3.02
CA ARG A 111 3.50 28.66 3.01
C ARG A 111 2.14 29.20 3.47
N THR A 112 1.07 28.76 2.81
CA THR A 112 -0.32 29.28 2.90
C THR A 112 -0.95 29.30 4.30
N ASN A 113 -0.41 28.55 5.27
CA ASN A 113 -0.85 28.55 6.68
C ASN A 113 0.35 28.60 7.63
N SER A 114 1.36 29.41 7.30
CA SER A 114 2.55 29.50 8.13
C SER A 114 2.22 30.03 9.54
N PRO A 115 2.66 29.35 10.61
CA PRO A 115 2.60 29.87 11.98
C PRO A 115 3.65 30.96 12.24
N VAL A 116 4.55 31.20 11.28
CA VAL A 116 5.52 32.31 11.36
C VAL A 116 4.77 33.63 11.41
N GLU A 117 4.98 34.35 12.51
CA GLU A 117 4.41 35.67 12.72
C GLU A 117 5.19 36.72 11.91
N VAL A 118 4.47 37.49 11.10
CA VAL A 118 5.00 38.69 10.45
C VAL A 118 4.59 39.87 11.30
N ARG A 119 5.56 40.57 11.90
CA ARG A 119 5.30 41.75 12.72
C ARG A 119 5.20 42.97 11.80
N PRO A 120 4.03 43.63 11.66
CA PRO A 120 3.81 44.72 10.72
C PRO A 120 4.42 46.05 11.24
N THR A 121 5.73 46.08 11.42
CA THR A 121 6.45 47.22 12.00
C THR A 121 6.81 48.31 10.99
N ILE A 122 6.54 48.10 9.70
CA ILE A 122 6.91 49.02 8.61
C ILE A 122 5.67 49.73 8.05
N LEU A 123 4.63 48.98 7.68
CA LEU A 123 3.33 49.49 7.27
C LEU A 123 2.23 48.65 7.89
N ASP A 124 1.45 49.26 8.76
CA ASP A 124 0.28 48.65 9.40
C ASP A 124 -1.04 49.15 8.79
N LEU A 125 -2.16 48.64 9.33
CA LEU A 125 -3.51 48.99 8.89
C LEU A 125 -3.99 50.38 9.33
N GLU A 126 -3.20 51.11 10.12
CA GLU A 126 -3.51 52.46 10.60
C GLU A 126 -2.87 53.54 9.73
N GLN A 127 -1.81 53.21 8.97
CA GLN A 127 -1.19 54.11 8.01
C GLN A 127 -2.17 54.52 6.90
N GLU A 128 -2.30 55.82 6.63
CA GLU A 128 -3.10 56.31 5.50
C GLU A 128 -2.36 56.15 4.16
N TRP A 129 -3.13 55.85 3.11
CA TRP A 129 -2.67 55.71 1.74
C TRP A 129 -3.44 56.68 0.85
N SER A 130 -2.73 57.30 -0.08
CA SER A 130 -3.35 58.00 -1.20
C SER A 130 -3.87 56.98 -2.20
N TYR A 131 -5.09 57.17 -2.70
CA TYR A 131 -5.69 56.28 -3.68
C TYR A 131 -6.30 57.05 -4.86
N LEU A 132 -6.34 56.43 -6.02
CA LEU A 132 -6.98 56.97 -7.22
C LEU A 132 -7.72 55.86 -7.95
N SER A 133 -9.00 56.10 -8.22
CA SER A 133 -9.85 55.28 -9.07
C SER A 133 -10.40 56.11 -10.22
N GLY A 134 -10.79 55.43 -11.29
CA GLY A 134 -11.28 56.05 -12.51
C GLY A 134 -12.24 55.12 -13.25
N LEU A 135 -13.04 55.68 -14.15
CA LEU A 135 -13.96 54.91 -14.98
C LEU A 135 -13.19 54.15 -16.07
N PRO A 136 -13.72 53.02 -16.58
CA PRO A 136 -13.04 52.19 -17.60
C PRO A 136 -12.68 52.91 -18.91
N GLU A 137 -13.26 54.09 -19.17
CA GLU A 137 -13.05 54.90 -20.37
C GLU A 137 -12.01 56.03 -20.17
N SER A 138 -11.46 56.19 -18.97
CA SER A 138 -10.48 57.24 -18.64
C SER A 138 -9.03 56.81 -18.86
N ASP A 139 -8.16 57.77 -19.24
CA ASP A 139 -6.71 57.57 -19.29
C ASP A 139 -6.21 57.16 -17.90
N GLY A 140 -5.22 56.27 -17.81
CA GLY A 140 -4.67 55.74 -16.55
C GLY A 140 -4.06 56.81 -15.62
N PRO A 141 -3.42 56.39 -14.50
CA PRO A 141 -2.83 57.34 -13.56
C PRO A 141 -1.76 58.21 -14.25
N PRO A 142 -1.51 59.44 -13.76
CA PRO A 142 -0.47 60.29 -14.31
C PRO A 142 0.91 59.59 -14.39
N ALA A 143 1.67 59.87 -15.44
CA ALA A 143 3.00 59.28 -15.62
C ALA A 143 3.91 59.51 -14.41
N GLY A 144 4.61 58.47 -13.98
CA GLY A 144 5.50 58.52 -12.81
C GLY A 144 4.80 58.39 -11.46
N TRP A 145 3.50 58.05 -11.42
CA TRP A 145 2.77 57.80 -10.17
C TRP A 145 3.34 56.66 -9.31
N ASN A 146 4.19 55.79 -9.83
CA ASN A 146 4.86 54.75 -9.05
C ASN A 146 6.23 55.20 -8.50
N GLN A 147 6.65 56.44 -8.79
CA GLN A 147 7.95 57.01 -8.40
C GLN A 147 7.84 57.85 -7.12
N ALA A 148 8.86 57.77 -6.25
CA ALA A 148 8.90 58.51 -4.98
C ALA A 148 8.87 60.05 -5.13
N ALA A 149 9.31 60.58 -6.28
CA ALA A 149 9.34 62.03 -6.53
C ALA A 149 7.98 62.62 -6.99
N PHE A 150 6.98 61.79 -7.23
CA PHE A 150 5.66 62.26 -7.68
C PHE A 150 4.83 62.78 -6.50
N ASP A 151 4.21 63.94 -6.67
CA ASP A 151 3.31 64.55 -5.69
C ASP A 151 1.90 63.94 -5.77
N GLY A 152 1.56 63.10 -4.79
CA GLY A 152 0.27 62.43 -4.66
C GLY A 152 -0.72 63.13 -3.73
N ASP A 153 -0.45 64.34 -3.24
CA ASP A 153 -1.30 65.01 -2.24
C ASP A 153 -2.68 65.41 -2.77
N ALA A 154 -2.84 65.48 -4.09
CA ALA A 154 -4.13 65.72 -4.73
C ALA A 154 -5.06 64.49 -4.73
N TRP A 155 -4.54 63.30 -4.38
CA TRP A 155 -5.34 62.07 -4.33
C TRP A 155 -6.07 61.96 -2.98
N PRO A 156 -7.31 61.45 -2.94
CA PRO A 156 -7.98 61.17 -1.68
C PRO A 156 -7.16 60.17 -0.84
N ARG A 157 -7.30 60.27 0.49
CA ARG A 157 -6.61 59.40 1.46
C ARG A 157 -7.60 58.48 2.16
N GLY A 158 -7.17 57.25 2.40
CA GLY A 158 -7.94 56.23 3.11
C GLY A 158 -7.02 55.25 3.84
N ARG A 159 -7.60 54.44 4.73
CA ARG A 159 -6.86 53.38 5.44
C ARG A 159 -6.98 52.03 4.69
N PRO A 160 -5.96 51.15 4.79
CA PRO A 160 -5.99 49.77 4.28
C PRO A 160 -7.30 49.03 4.59
N GLY A 161 -7.76 48.21 3.64
CA GLY A 161 -9.14 47.72 3.56
C GLY A 161 -9.89 48.50 2.50
N PHE A 162 -9.33 48.53 1.29
CA PHE A 162 -9.87 49.24 0.13
C PHE A 162 -10.74 48.29 -0.68
N GLY A 163 -12.01 48.63 -0.86
CA GLY A 163 -12.90 47.71 -1.55
C GLY A 163 -14.36 48.14 -1.65
N PHE A 164 -15.18 47.21 -2.12
CA PHE A 164 -16.63 47.30 -2.08
C PHE A 164 -17.24 45.89 -2.09
N GLY A 165 -18.47 45.75 -1.57
CA GLY A 165 -19.36 44.63 -1.86
C GLY A 165 -19.45 43.51 -0.82
N ASP A 166 -18.48 43.42 0.09
CA ASP A 166 -18.40 42.47 1.21
C ASP A 166 -18.80 43.10 2.57
N GLY A 167 -18.63 44.42 2.71
CA GLY A 167 -19.10 45.21 3.84
C GLY A 167 -18.17 45.23 5.05
N ASP A 168 -16.91 44.83 4.89
CA ASP A 168 -15.85 44.86 5.90
C ASP A 168 -14.66 45.79 5.54
N ASP A 169 -14.76 46.52 4.43
CA ASP A 169 -13.79 47.53 4.01
C ASP A 169 -13.73 48.76 4.93
N ARG A 170 -12.52 49.22 5.24
CA ARG A 170 -12.29 50.47 5.99
C ARG A 170 -12.36 51.71 5.09
N THR A 171 -11.98 51.57 3.83
CA THR A 171 -12.11 52.60 2.79
C THR A 171 -13.01 52.07 1.68
N GLU A 172 -14.29 52.43 1.77
CA GLU A 172 -15.31 52.03 0.80
C GLU A 172 -15.14 52.80 -0.52
N LEU A 173 -15.14 52.06 -1.63
CA LEU A 173 -14.96 52.56 -3.00
C LEU A 173 -16.27 52.52 -3.80
N GLU A 174 -16.34 53.30 -4.87
CA GLU A 174 -17.46 53.24 -5.79
C GLU A 174 -17.46 51.92 -6.60
N ARG A 175 -18.65 51.35 -6.83
CA ARG A 175 -18.78 50.16 -7.68
C ARG A 175 -18.47 50.51 -9.15
N GLY A 176 -18.03 49.50 -9.91
CA GLY A 176 -17.78 49.66 -11.35
C GLY A 176 -16.34 49.98 -11.72
N ILE A 177 -15.42 49.87 -10.76
CA ILE A 177 -13.98 50.12 -10.95
C ILE A 177 -13.30 48.82 -11.41
N GLY A 178 -12.51 48.92 -12.50
CA GLY A 178 -11.67 47.83 -13.00
C GLY A 178 -10.29 47.78 -12.31
N ALA A 179 -9.70 48.94 -12.04
CA ALA A 179 -8.41 49.05 -11.36
C ALA A 179 -8.37 50.21 -10.35
N LEU A 180 -7.67 50.01 -9.24
CA LEU A 180 -7.42 50.98 -8.18
C LEU A 180 -5.92 51.20 -8.00
N PHE A 181 -5.50 52.45 -7.94
CA PHE A 181 -4.10 52.85 -7.75
C PHE A 181 -3.89 53.35 -6.35
N LEU A 182 -2.91 52.78 -5.64
CA LEU A 182 -2.64 53.01 -4.24
C LEU A 182 -1.19 53.42 -4.04
N ARG A 183 -0.94 54.26 -3.04
CA ARG A 183 0.40 54.71 -2.70
C ARG A 183 0.51 55.17 -1.26
N THR A 184 1.62 54.82 -0.63
CA THR A 184 1.97 55.30 0.70
C THR A 184 3.48 55.42 0.85
N THR A 185 3.91 56.36 1.67
CA THR A 185 5.32 56.58 2.00
C THR A 185 5.64 56.10 3.39
N PHE A 186 6.84 55.56 3.58
CA PHE A 186 7.31 55.10 4.89
C PHE A 186 8.82 55.29 5.06
N ASN A 187 9.23 55.34 6.32
CA ASN A 187 10.63 55.44 6.72
C ASN A 187 11.05 54.16 7.43
N ILE A 188 12.34 53.83 7.36
CA ILE A 188 12.93 52.70 8.05
C ILE A 188 14.02 53.23 8.98
N ALA A 189 13.76 53.15 10.28
CA ALA A 189 14.65 53.72 11.29
C ALA A 189 16.04 53.05 11.34
N ASN A 190 16.13 51.75 11.03
CA ASN A 190 17.38 51.00 10.99
C ASN A 190 17.35 49.96 9.85
N LEU A 191 17.95 50.29 8.72
CA LEU A 191 18.04 49.39 7.56
C LEU A 191 19.00 48.22 7.78
N GLU A 192 20.06 48.43 8.56
CA GLU A 192 21.12 47.43 8.77
C GLU A 192 20.67 46.29 9.70
N SER A 193 19.58 46.48 10.46
CA SER A 193 18.98 45.45 11.30
C SER A 193 17.85 44.66 10.63
N LEU A 194 17.54 44.95 9.36
CA LEU A 194 16.53 44.19 8.63
C LEU A 194 17.17 42.95 8.02
N GLU A 195 16.51 41.81 8.17
CA GLU A 195 16.95 40.55 7.54
C GLU A 195 16.01 40.12 6.41
N ASN A 196 14.75 40.53 6.49
CA ASN A 196 13.72 40.24 5.52
C ASN A 196 12.67 41.36 5.53
N ILE A 197 11.93 41.49 4.42
CA ILE A 197 10.76 42.37 4.33
C ILE A 197 9.67 41.60 3.58
N ILE A 198 8.55 41.45 4.25
CA ILE A 198 7.41 40.66 3.77
C ILE A 198 6.25 41.60 3.50
N LEU A 199 5.71 41.54 2.28
CA LEU A 199 4.41 42.08 1.95
C LEU A 199 3.38 40.98 2.17
N GLN A 200 2.44 41.21 3.08
CA GLN A 200 1.29 40.32 3.27
C GLN A 200 0.00 41.02 2.85
N VAL A 201 -0.83 40.30 2.08
CA VAL A 201 -2.02 40.89 1.46
C VAL A 201 -3.19 39.91 1.48
N ASN A 202 -4.34 40.35 1.97
CA ASN A 202 -5.63 39.79 1.56
C ASN A 202 -6.17 40.65 0.40
N TYR A 203 -6.21 40.09 -0.80
CA TYR A 203 -6.62 40.77 -2.03
C TYR A 203 -7.77 40.03 -2.68
N ASP A 204 -8.40 40.55 -3.73
CA ASP A 204 -9.42 39.83 -4.48
C ASP A 204 -8.81 39.12 -5.71
N ASP A 205 -8.92 39.74 -6.88
CA ASP A 205 -8.60 39.16 -8.18
C ASP A 205 -7.09 39.21 -8.54
N GLY A 206 -6.45 40.38 -8.54
CA GLY A 206 -5.02 40.50 -8.86
C GLY A 206 -4.41 41.86 -8.51
N PHE A 207 -3.09 41.96 -8.41
CA PHE A 207 -2.39 43.22 -8.17
C PHE A 207 -0.94 43.21 -8.66
N VAL A 208 -0.35 44.40 -8.73
CA VAL A 208 1.08 44.60 -8.98
C VAL A 208 1.60 45.70 -8.06
N ALA A 209 2.81 45.55 -7.53
CA ALA A 209 3.42 46.47 -6.57
C ALA A 209 4.80 46.96 -7.02
N TRP A 210 5.09 48.22 -6.74
CA TRP A 210 6.36 48.89 -6.95
C TRP A 210 6.91 49.45 -5.65
N LEU A 211 8.21 49.27 -5.44
CA LEU A 211 8.96 49.91 -4.37
C LEU A 211 9.91 50.93 -4.98
N ASN A 212 9.76 52.20 -4.62
CA ASN A 212 10.57 53.31 -5.15
C ASN A 212 10.68 53.32 -6.69
N GLY A 213 9.58 53.00 -7.38
CA GLY A 213 9.52 52.97 -8.84
C GLY A 213 9.97 51.66 -9.49
N THR A 214 10.48 50.68 -8.72
CA THR A 214 10.88 49.37 -9.22
C THR A 214 9.78 48.35 -8.95
N ARG A 215 9.33 47.61 -9.98
CA ARG A 215 8.31 46.56 -9.83
C ARG A 215 8.89 45.40 -9.02
N VAL A 216 8.23 45.03 -7.92
CA VAL A 216 8.72 44.01 -6.98
C VAL A 216 7.82 42.78 -6.91
N ILE A 217 6.50 42.93 -7.05
CA ILE A 217 5.53 41.83 -6.93
C ILE A 217 4.46 41.96 -8.03
N SER A 218 4.03 40.83 -8.58
CA SER A 218 3.02 40.75 -9.63
C SER A 218 2.18 39.49 -9.49
N VAL A 219 0.88 39.64 -9.32
CA VAL A 219 -0.04 38.52 -9.03
C VAL A 219 -1.29 38.66 -9.88
N ASN A 220 -1.57 37.65 -10.72
CA ASN A 220 -2.67 37.67 -11.71
C ASN A 220 -2.71 38.97 -12.56
N PHE A 221 -1.56 39.61 -12.76
CA PHE A 221 -1.43 40.83 -13.55
C PHE A 221 -1.14 40.46 -15.02
N PRO A 222 -1.74 41.12 -16.02
CA PRO A 222 -1.41 40.90 -17.43
C PRO A 222 0.04 41.31 -17.72
N GLU A 223 0.71 40.71 -18.72
CA GLU A 223 2.08 41.09 -19.14
C GLU A 223 2.10 42.43 -19.91
N GLU A 224 1.52 43.47 -19.33
CA GLU A 224 1.56 44.86 -19.82
C GLU A 224 2.64 45.65 -19.05
N ASP A 225 3.21 46.67 -19.69
CA ASP A 225 4.29 47.48 -19.09
C ASP A 225 3.79 48.43 -17.98
N GLU A 226 2.61 49.06 -18.14
CA GLU A 226 2.03 50.00 -17.17
C GLU A 226 0.49 49.83 -17.06
N PRO A 227 -0.07 49.67 -15.84
CA PRO A 227 -1.52 49.58 -15.63
C PRO A 227 -2.29 50.87 -15.92
N VAL A 228 -3.53 50.72 -16.38
CA VAL A 228 -4.53 51.79 -16.59
C VAL A 228 -5.87 51.44 -15.91
N PHE A 229 -6.83 52.36 -15.85
CA PHE A 229 -8.10 52.15 -15.09
C PHE A 229 -8.97 50.98 -15.59
N ASN A 230 -8.71 50.47 -16.80
CA ASN A 230 -9.40 49.32 -17.39
C ASN A 230 -8.53 48.06 -17.53
N SER A 231 -7.33 48.05 -16.96
CA SER A 231 -6.53 46.84 -16.84
C SER A 231 -7.30 45.81 -16.02
N ASN A 232 -7.33 44.56 -16.48
CA ASN A 232 -8.05 43.48 -15.83
C ASN A 232 -7.08 42.39 -15.36
N SER A 233 -7.40 41.75 -14.23
CA SER A 233 -6.65 40.58 -13.78
C SER A 233 -6.75 39.44 -14.80
N THR A 234 -5.76 38.54 -14.83
CA THR A 234 -5.75 37.35 -15.69
C THR A 234 -6.58 36.19 -15.13
N ARG A 235 -6.96 36.25 -13.85
CA ARG A 235 -7.64 35.17 -13.12
C ARG A 235 -8.61 35.75 -12.09
N SER A 236 -9.75 35.08 -11.90
CA SER A 236 -10.64 35.38 -10.79
C SER A 236 -10.16 34.73 -9.49
N ARG A 237 -10.16 35.48 -8.39
CA ARG A 237 -9.78 35.02 -7.04
C ARG A 237 -10.52 35.86 -6.01
N GLU A 238 -10.78 35.27 -4.85
CA GLU A 238 -11.55 35.90 -3.77
C GLU A 238 -10.70 36.18 -2.52
N ALA A 239 -10.98 37.30 -1.86
CA ALA A 239 -10.31 37.80 -0.66
C ALA A 239 -10.59 37.01 0.64
N ARG A 240 -10.29 35.72 0.64
CA ARG A 240 -10.61 34.80 1.74
C ARG A 240 -9.45 34.52 2.70
N ARG A 241 -8.22 34.83 2.29
CA ARG A 241 -7.01 34.54 3.07
C ARG A 241 -5.87 35.46 2.66
N VAL A 242 -5.01 35.75 3.63
CA VAL A 242 -3.75 36.46 3.44
C VAL A 242 -2.77 35.56 2.66
N GLU A 243 -2.09 36.14 1.69
CA GLU A 243 -0.93 35.56 1.01
C GLU A 243 0.29 36.47 1.26
N ARG A 244 1.49 35.89 1.19
CA ARG A 244 2.75 36.54 1.57
C ARG A 244 3.73 36.51 0.41
N TRP A 245 4.54 37.56 0.29
CA TRP A 245 5.65 37.65 -0.64
C TRP A 245 6.85 38.30 0.05
N MET A 246 8.02 37.74 -0.20
CA MET A 246 9.27 38.41 0.13
C MET A 246 9.54 39.50 -0.92
N ILE A 247 9.90 40.70 -0.49
CA ILE A 247 10.26 41.78 -1.43
C ILE A 247 11.66 41.51 -1.97
N PRO A 248 11.86 41.25 -3.27
CA PRO A 248 13.18 40.98 -3.84
C PRO A 248 14.05 42.24 -3.82
N ASN A 249 15.37 42.05 -3.68
CA ASN A 249 16.38 43.11 -3.73
C ASN A 249 16.11 44.30 -2.79
N TRP A 250 15.38 44.08 -1.69
CA TRP A 250 14.92 45.14 -0.80
C TRP A 250 16.07 46.01 -0.26
N LEU A 251 17.24 45.43 -0.02
CA LEU A 251 18.43 46.12 0.49
C LEU A 251 18.94 47.20 -0.47
N GLU A 252 18.82 46.97 -1.78
CA GLU A 252 19.23 47.93 -2.83
C GLU A 252 18.15 48.99 -3.09
N LEU A 253 16.88 48.64 -2.85
CA LEU A 253 15.74 49.49 -3.18
C LEU A 253 15.37 50.46 -2.06
N LEU A 254 15.64 50.10 -0.80
CA LEU A 254 15.20 50.89 0.36
C LEU A 254 16.20 51.96 0.80
N ARG A 255 15.64 52.99 1.42
CA ARG A 255 16.35 54.15 1.96
C ARG A 255 15.93 54.38 3.42
N PRO A 256 16.75 55.02 4.26
CA PRO A 256 16.35 55.32 5.64
C PRO A 256 15.04 56.14 5.70
N GLU A 257 14.87 57.07 4.76
CA GLU A 257 13.70 57.92 4.66
C GLU A 257 13.17 58.02 3.22
N GLY A 258 11.87 58.29 3.10
CA GLY A 258 11.23 58.63 1.83
C GLY A 258 11.01 57.45 0.88
N ASN A 259 10.77 56.25 1.41
CA ASN A 259 10.36 55.11 0.57
C ASN A 259 8.91 55.26 0.15
N LEU A 260 8.58 54.82 -1.07
CA LEU A 260 7.23 54.74 -1.61
C LEU A 260 6.89 53.29 -1.94
N LEU A 261 5.81 52.77 -1.37
CA LEU A 261 5.11 51.61 -1.91
C LEU A 261 3.95 52.10 -2.77
N ALA A 262 3.91 51.67 -4.04
CA ALA A 262 2.83 51.93 -4.96
C ALA A 262 2.21 50.60 -5.42
N VAL A 263 0.89 50.52 -5.54
CA VAL A 263 0.18 49.30 -5.92
C VAL A 263 -0.93 49.62 -6.93
N ALA A 264 -1.10 48.75 -7.94
CA ALA A 264 -2.31 48.72 -8.76
C ALA A 264 -3.07 47.41 -8.48
N LEU A 265 -4.27 47.53 -7.92
CA LEU A 265 -5.21 46.45 -7.66
C LEU A 265 -6.17 46.32 -8.83
N LEU A 266 -6.43 45.10 -9.30
CA LEU A 266 -7.24 44.81 -10.48
C LEU A 266 -8.39 43.87 -10.15
N ASN A 267 -9.55 44.15 -10.73
CA ASN A 267 -10.64 43.20 -10.89
C ASN A 267 -10.52 42.44 -12.21
N ARG A 268 -11.18 41.28 -12.31
CA ARG A 268 -11.27 40.49 -13.53
C ARG A 268 -12.08 41.21 -14.60
N THR A 269 -13.10 41.96 -14.16
CA THR A 269 -13.90 42.83 -15.02
C THR A 269 -14.33 44.06 -14.22
N HIS A 270 -14.56 45.19 -14.89
CA HIS A 270 -15.16 46.37 -14.25
C HIS A 270 -16.60 46.13 -13.73
N THR A 271 -17.24 45.02 -14.11
CA THR A 271 -18.57 44.59 -13.60
C THR A 271 -18.49 43.63 -12.42
N SER A 272 -17.30 43.36 -11.87
CA SER A 272 -17.16 42.55 -10.66
C SER A 272 -18.04 43.12 -9.54
N ASN A 273 -18.65 42.25 -8.76
CA ASN A 273 -19.58 42.60 -7.69
C ASN A 273 -18.88 43.07 -6.41
N ASP A 274 -17.58 42.80 -6.32
CA ASP A 274 -16.67 43.07 -5.22
C ASP A 274 -15.28 43.50 -5.70
N MET A 275 -14.51 44.06 -4.76
CA MET A 275 -13.08 44.35 -4.83
C MET A 275 -12.61 44.45 -3.38
N SER A 276 -11.43 43.92 -3.06
CA SER A 276 -10.95 43.92 -1.67
C SER A 276 -9.42 43.93 -1.65
N PHE A 277 -8.81 44.80 -0.84
CA PHE A 277 -7.35 44.88 -0.67
C PHE A 277 -6.92 45.40 0.71
N LEU A 278 -6.25 44.51 1.45
CA LEU A 278 -5.77 44.72 2.80
C LEU A 278 -4.27 44.37 2.90
N PRO A 279 -3.37 45.34 2.66
CA PRO A 279 -1.92 45.15 2.69
C PRO A 279 -1.27 45.52 4.04
N GLU A 280 -0.23 44.79 4.43
CA GLU A 280 0.71 45.15 5.51
C GLU A 280 2.16 44.82 5.09
N ILE A 281 3.12 45.62 5.56
CA ILE A 281 4.55 45.31 5.44
C ILE A 281 5.13 45.08 6.83
N GLY A 282 5.81 43.94 6.99
CA GLY A 282 6.45 43.58 8.23
C GLY A 282 7.76 42.84 8.06
N ILE A 283 8.29 42.44 9.21
CA ILE A 283 9.50 41.64 9.36
C ILE A 283 9.18 40.34 10.10
N VAL A 284 9.97 39.31 9.84
CA VAL A 284 9.98 38.04 10.56
C VAL A 284 11.18 38.03 11.49
N GLY A 285 10.95 37.76 12.78
CA GLY A 285 12.00 37.66 13.80
C GLY A 285 12.75 36.31 13.75
N PRO A 286 13.80 36.13 14.58
CA PRO A 286 14.49 34.86 14.70
C PRO A 286 13.57 33.75 15.18
N ALA A 287 13.88 32.53 14.74
CA ALA A 287 13.27 31.30 15.21
C ALA A 287 14.42 30.33 15.53
N PHE A 288 14.79 30.28 16.79
CA PHE A 288 15.94 29.50 17.25
C PHE A 288 15.57 28.03 17.40
N HIS A 289 16.22 27.19 16.60
CA HIS A 289 16.24 25.74 16.69
C HIS A 289 17.67 25.27 16.90
N ALA A 290 17.95 24.69 18.06
CA ALA A 290 19.19 24.02 18.34
C ALA A 290 19.40 22.81 17.41
N ASN A 291 20.66 22.40 17.29
CA ASN A 291 21.09 21.25 16.51
C ASN A 291 21.00 19.91 17.28
N PHE A 292 20.28 19.91 18.40
CA PHE A 292 20.02 18.75 19.24
C PHE A 292 18.55 18.70 19.69
N GLU A 293 18.13 17.53 20.18
CA GLU A 293 16.83 17.25 20.82
C GLU A 293 17.09 16.89 22.29
N LEU A 294 16.08 17.02 23.16
CA LEU A 294 16.24 16.71 24.57
C LEU A 294 15.88 15.25 24.89
N ASP A 295 16.52 14.66 25.89
CA ASP A 295 16.18 13.34 26.42
C ASP A 295 15.21 13.47 27.61
N SER A 296 13.98 13.01 27.42
CA SER A 296 12.96 13.03 28.49
C SER A 296 13.30 12.17 29.69
N ASP A 297 14.25 11.23 29.60
CA ASP A 297 14.73 10.44 30.76
C ASP A 297 15.69 11.23 31.65
N GLY A 298 16.16 12.39 31.18
CA GLY A 298 17.03 13.33 31.91
C GLY A 298 18.42 13.47 31.30
N GLU A 299 18.97 14.68 31.32
CA GLU A 299 20.29 15.01 30.78
C GLU A 299 20.84 16.32 31.38
N ILE A 300 22.11 16.62 31.12
CA ILE A 300 22.68 17.90 31.54
C ILE A 300 22.42 18.98 30.50
N LEU A 301 21.96 20.16 30.93
CA LEU A 301 21.83 21.33 30.08
C LEU A 301 22.71 22.47 30.62
N VAL A 302 23.44 23.14 29.74
CA VAL A 302 24.32 24.26 30.12
C VAL A 302 24.14 25.45 29.19
N PHE A 303 24.16 26.65 29.78
CA PHE A 303 24.27 27.94 29.10
C PHE A 303 25.63 28.55 29.44
N SER A 304 26.42 28.87 28.41
CA SER A 304 27.81 29.32 28.56
C SER A 304 28.10 30.62 27.81
N ASN A 305 29.10 31.36 28.27
CA ASN A 305 29.58 32.56 27.58
C ASN A 305 30.49 32.20 26.39
N PRO A 306 30.83 33.16 25.50
CA PRO A 306 31.70 32.90 24.34
C PRO A 306 33.12 32.41 24.67
N ALA A 307 33.57 32.53 25.93
CA ALA A 307 34.85 32.01 26.40
C ALA A 307 34.77 30.55 26.87
N GLY A 308 33.57 29.94 26.86
CA GLY A 308 33.33 28.58 27.34
C GLY A 308 33.21 28.48 28.86
N GLU A 309 32.85 29.56 29.56
CA GLU A 309 32.53 29.53 30.99
C GLU A 309 31.02 29.31 31.17
N ILE A 310 30.63 28.37 32.04
CA ILE A 310 29.22 28.08 32.34
C ILE A 310 28.64 29.25 33.14
N LEU A 311 27.57 29.85 32.62
CA LEU A 311 26.80 30.92 33.27
C LEU A 311 25.62 30.37 34.05
N ASP A 312 24.96 29.33 33.52
CA ASP A 312 23.91 28.57 34.21
C ASP A 312 23.91 27.12 33.71
N GLY A 313 23.38 26.21 34.51
CA GLY A 313 23.28 24.81 34.14
C GLY A 313 22.33 24.02 35.03
N LEU A 314 21.76 22.97 34.46
CA LEU A 314 20.79 22.11 35.10
C LEU A 314 21.10 20.64 34.79
N ASP A 315 21.08 19.79 35.81
CA ASP A 315 20.94 18.34 35.63
C ASP A 315 19.44 18.03 35.59
N MET A 316 18.89 17.97 34.37
CA MET A 316 17.47 17.85 34.13
C MET A 316 16.99 16.45 34.55
N PRO A 317 15.97 16.34 35.42
CA PRO A 317 15.42 15.05 35.78
C PRO A 317 14.50 14.51 34.67
N GLU A 318 14.04 13.26 34.82
CA GLU A 318 13.01 12.68 33.96
C GLU A 318 11.79 13.63 33.84
N GLN A 319 11.35 13.88 32.61
CA GLN A 319 10.20 14.68 32.27
C GLN A 319 9.04 13.80 31.78
N THR A 320 7.83 14.33 31.84
CA THR A 320 6.64 13.66 31.30
C THR A 320 5.96 14.56 30.28
N ILE A 321 5.16 13.95 29.40
CA ILE A 321 4.48 14.62 28.29
C ILE A 321 3.78 15.90 28.77
N ASP A 322 4.04 17.04 28.12
CA ASP A 322 3.50 18.37 28.43
C ASP A 322 3.51 18.76 29.91
N ARG A 323 4.56 18.36 30.64
CA ARG A 323 4.92 18.92 31.93
C ARG A 323 6.34 19.45 31.81
N SER A 324 6.47 20.76 31.84
CA SER A 324 7.77 21.40 31.86
C SER A 324 8.37 21.41 33.27
N TYR A 325 9.67 21.67 33.31
CA TYR A 325 10.46 21.79 34.51
C TYR A 325 11.08 23.19 34.52
N GLY A 326 10.67 24.02 35.48
CA GLY A 326 11.02 25.44 35.50
C GLY A 326 11.24 26.02 36.89
N ARG A 327 11.93 27.17 36.94
CA ARG A 327 12.25 27.90 38.18
C ARG A 327 11.01 28.60 38.72
N VAL A 328 10.68 28.37 39.99
CA VAL A 328 9.54 29.03 40.64
C VAL A 328 10.00 29.81 41.88
N PRO A 329 9.94 31.16 41.88
CA PRO A 329 9.60 32.04 40.75
C PRO A 329 10.73 32.11 39.70
N ASP A 330 10.46 32.74 38.55
CA ASP A 330 11.41 32.89 37.45
C ASP A 330 12.79 33.39 37.88
N GLY A 331 13.81 32.86 37.20
CA GLY A 331 15.19 33.31 37.29
C GLY A 331 15.96 32.87 38.53
N ASN A 332 15.37 33.00 39.72
CA ASN A 332 16.05 32.73 41.01
C ASN A 332 15.40 31.62 41.85
N GLY A 333 14.26 31.09 41.41
CA GLY A 333 13.57 29.99 42.06
C GLY A 333 14.27 28.64 41.88
N GLU A 334 13.84 27.69 42.71
CA GLU A 334 14.19 26.28 42.57
C GLU A 334 13.42 25.67 41.40
N PHE A 335 14.05 24.74 40.68
CA PHE A 335 13.37 24.03 39.60
C PHE A 335 12.31 23.06 40.15
N SER A 336 11.10 23.16 39.62
CA SER A 336 9.95 22.33 39.97
C SER A 336 9.20 21.90 38.73
N TYR A 337 8.47 20.78 38.81
CA TYR A 337 7.57 20.34 37.75
C TYR A 337 6.36 21.26 37.73
N LEU A 338 6.24 22.05 36.67
CA LEU A 338 5.09 22.89 36.47
C LEU A 338 3.90 22.00 36.05
N LEU A 339 2.73 22.23 36.66
CA LEU A 339 1.52 21.52 36.24
C LEU A 339 1.04 21.99 34.86
N TYR A 340 1.44 23.20 34.49
CA TYR A 340 1.19 23.81 33.20
C TYR A 340 2.49 24.44 32.74
N PRO A 341 2.96 24.09 31.55
CA PRO A 341 4.05 24.82 30.96
C PRO A 341 3.65 26.27 30.66
N THR A 342 4.60 27.19 30.82
CA THR A 342 4.41 28.64 30.75
C THR A 342 5.35 29.31 29.74
N PRO A 343 5.51 28.77 28.51
CA PRO A 343 6.45 29.32 27.55
C PRO A 343 6.10 30.77 27.19
N GLY A 344 7.04 31.69 27.44
CA GLY A 344 6.92 33.13 27.21
C GLY A 344 6.21 33.90 28.33
N ASP A 345 5.77 33.23 29.39
CA ASP A 345 5.03 33.78 30.53
C ASP A 345 5.77 33.51 31.85
N LEU A 346 5.31 34.12 32.95
CA LEU A 346 5.88 33.84 34.28
C LEU A 346 5.51 32.43 34.77
N ASN A 347 6.47 31.70 35.33
CA ASN A 347 6.21 30.40 35.96
C ASN A 347 5.29 30.56 37.19
N ASP A 348 4.24 29.74 37.27
CA ASP A 348 3.19 29.77 38.31
C ASP A 348 3.60 29.01 39.59
N GLU A 349 2.96 29.33 40.71
CA GLU A 349 3.14 28.70 42.03
C GLU A 349 2.60 27.25 42.09
N HIS A 350 1.76 26.84 41.13
CA HIS A 350 1.25 25.47 41.01
C HIS A 350 2.33 24.54 40.42
N ALA A 351 3.37 24.32 41.21
CA ALA A 351 4.50 23.47 40.87
C ALA A 351 4.70 22.37 41.92
N SER A 352 5.36 21.28 41.52
CA SER A 352 5.63 20.15 42.40
C SER A 352 7.10 19.75 42.38
N SER A 353 7.63 19.34 43.52
CA SER A 353 8.99 18.79 43.63
C SER A 353 9.12 17.36 43.12
N ARG A 354 8.03 16.75 42.65
CA ARG A 354 8.00 15.40 42.08
C ARG A 354 7.11 15.35 40.84
N ILE A 355 7.32 14.33 40.02
CA ILE A 355 6.41 13.99 38.92
C ILE A 355 5.04 13.63 39.51
N LEU A 356 4.01 14.26 38.97
CA LEU A 356 2.61 13.99 39.30
C LEU A 356 1.96 13.15 38.18
N PRO A 357 0.86 12.44 38.48
CA PRO A 357 0.09 11.73 37.44
C PRO A 357 -0.29 12.64 36.28
N TYR A 358 -0.43 12.05 35.09
CA TYR A 358 -0.84 12.77 33.87
C TYR A 358 -2.31 12.55 33.49
N GLU A 359 -2.92 11.48 34.01
CA GLU A 359 -4.30 11.09 33.78
C GLU A 359 -4.99 10.69 35.08
N VAL A 360 -6.33 10.75 35.09
CA VAL A 360 -7.15 10.19 36.18
C VAL A 360 -7.11 8.67 36.13
N SER A 361 -6.94 8.03 37.29
CA SER A 361 -6.99 6.57 37.44
C SER A 361 -8.42 6.07 37.66
N PHE A 362 -8.73 4.88 37.14
CA PHE A 362 -10.04 4.24 37.24
C PHE A 362 -9.90 2.87 37.91
N THR A 363 -10.73 2.59 38.91
CA THR A 363 -10.74 1.28 39.60
C THR A 363 -12.17 0.75 39.75
N PRO A 364 -12.50 -0.43 39.18
CA PRO A 364 -11.66 -1.23 38.26
C PRO A 364 -11.44 -0.50 36.93
N PRO A 365 -10.47 -0.95 36.09
CA PRO A 365 -10.33 -0.42 34.73
C PRO A 365 -11.56 -0.75 33.88
N GLY A 366 -11.71 -0.05 32.74
CA GLY A 366 -12.72 -0.36 31.74
C GLY A 366 -12.50 -1.73 31.10
N GLY A 367 -13.54 -2.22 30.43
CA GLY A 367 -13.58 -3.56 29.85
C GLY A 367 -14.94 -4.23 30.02
N PHE A 368 -14.94 -5.55 29.92
CA PHE A 368 -16.15 -6.36 29.99
C PHE A 368 -16.42 -6.87 31.40
N HIS A 369 -17.62 -6.64 31.89
CA HIS A 369 -18.08 -7.05 33.21
C HIS A 369 -19.37 -7.87 33.13
N SER A 370 -19.45 -8.94 33.92
CA SER A 370 -20.61 -9.84 33.94
C SER A 370 -21.83 -9.25 34.64
N ALA A 371 -21.65 -8.23 35.47
CA ALA A 371 -22.70 -7.54 36.22
C ALA A 371 -22.32 -6.06 36.41
N GLY A 372 -23.22 -5.27 36.98
CA GLY A 372 -22.97 -3.87 37.27
C GLY A 372 -21.73 -3.65 38.15
N VAL A 373 -21.03 -2.55 37.93
CA VAL A 373 -19.74 -2.24 38.55
C VAL A 373 -19.77 -0.86 39.22
N ASN A 374 -19.06 -0.71 40.33
CA ASN A 374 -18.83 0.59 40.96
C ASN A 374 -17.40 1.05 40.62
N VAL A 375 -17.29 2.22 40.00
CA VAL A 375 -16.02 2.76 39.50
C VAL A 375 -15.56 3.90 40.40
N THR A 376 -14.36 3.77 40.95
CA THR A 376 -13.69 4.82 41.71
C THR A 376 -12.72 5.56 40.80
N LEU A 377 -12.79 6.90 40.80
CA LEU A 377 -11.82 7.77 40.15
C LEU A 377 -10.84 8.31 41.20
N SER A 378 -9.55 8.36 40.86
CA SER A 378 -8.52 8.90 41.76
C SER A 378 -7.39 9.55 40.99
N ALA A 379 -6.73 10.52 41.61
CA ALA A 379 -5.45 11.07 41.18
C ALA A 379 -4.70 11.59 42.40
N ASP A 380 -3.39 11.36 42.45
CA ASP A 380 -2.51 11.81 43.52
C ASP A 380 -1.95 13.19 43.20
N ILE A 381 -2.74 14.23 43.48
CA ILE A 381 -2.42 15.64 43.19
C ILE A 381 -2.46 16.44 44.50
N PRO A 382 -1.35 17.06 44.93
CA PRO A 382 -1.19 17.65 46.27
C PRO A 382 -1.70 19.10 46.35
N PHE A 383 -2.83 19.42 45.72
CA PHE A 383 -3.44 20.75 45.75
C PHE A 383 -4.88 20.66 46.27
N ASP A 384 -5.21 21.45 47.31
CA ASP A 384 -6.48 21.35 48.03
C ASP A 384 -7.71 21.70 47.18
N ASP A 385 -7.52 22.49 46.11
CA ASP A 385 -8.54 22.89 45.15
C ASP A 385 -8.62 21.96 43.92
N PHE A 386 -7.84 20.87 43.90
CA PHE A 386 -7.88 19.87 42.84
C PHE A 386 -9.23 19.14 42.76
N GLN A 387 -9.77 19.07 41.55
CA GLN A 387 -11.06 18.45 41.28
C GLN A 387 -10.99 17.50 40.10
N ILE A 388 -11.53 16.29 40.29
CA ILE A 388 -11.80 15.38 39.18
C ILE A 388 -13.18 15.71 38.61
N ARG A 389 -13.25 16.03 37.32
CA ARG A 389 -14.50 16.22 36.58
C ARG A 389 -14.68 15.09 35.56
N TYR A 390 -15.92 14.69 35.32
CA TYR A 390 -16.22 13.62 34.38
C TYR A 390 -17.47 13.88 33.54
N THR A 391 -17.54 13.18 32.41
CA THR A 391 -18.72 13.08 31.54
C THR A 391 -19.06 11.61 31.31
N THR A 392 -20.27 11.36 30.80
CA THR A 392 -20.76 9.99 30.51
C THR A 392 -21.29 9.82 29.07
N ASN A 393 -21.06 10.83 28.22
CA ASN A 393 -21.56 10.91 26.85
C ASN A 393 -20.44 10.91 25.79
N GLY A 394 -19.16 10.82 26.21
CA GLY A 394 -17.98 10.81 25.33
C GLY A 394 -17.27 12.17 25.18
N ALA A 395 -17.92 13.26 25.57
CA ALA A 395 -17.33 14.61 25.53
C ALA A 395 -16.15 14.74 26.51
N ALA A 396 -15.12 15.50 26.13
CA ALA A 396 -14.05 15.84 27.06
C ALA A 396 -14.63 16.64 28.24
N PRO A 397 -14.29 16.33 29.51
CA PRO A 397 -14.71 17.14 30.63
C PRO A 397 -14.18 18.57 30.51
N THR A 398 -14.99 19.51 30.97
CA THR A 398 -14.64 20.92 31.22
C THR A 398 -14.71 21.19 32.73
N ALA A 399 -14.24 22.35 33.17
CA ALA A 399 -14.33 22.75 34.58
C ALA A 399 -15.79 22.80 35.11
N THR A 400 -16.76 22.98 34.21
CA THR A 400 -18.20 23.00 34.52
C THR A 400 -18.88 21.62 34.43
N SER A 401 -18.14 20.58 34.03
CA SER A 401 -18.64 19.21 33.98
C SER A 401 -18.90 18.64 35.38
N THR A 402 -19.54 17.48 35.47
CA THR A 402 -19.94 16.89 36.76
C THR A 402 -18.72 16.63 37.65
N LEU A 403 -18.78 17.14 38.89
CA LEU A 403 -17.77 16.89 39.91
C LEU A 403 -17.84 15.45 40.40
N TYR A 404 -16.71 14.75 40.43
CA TYR A 404 -16.62 13.44 41.04
C TYR A 404 -16.55 13.58 42.57
N ALA A 405 -17.51 13.00 43.27
CA ALA A 405 -17.62 13.05 44.74
C ALA A 405 -17.68 11.67 45.40
N GLU A 406 -18.20 10.67 44.70
CA GLU A 406 -18.38 9.30 45.20
C GLU A 406 -18.27 8.28 44.05
N PRO A 407 -17.99 6.99 44.35
CA PRO A 407 -17.89 5.95 43.33
C PRO A 407 -19.13 5.87 42.41
N LEU A 408 -18.89 5.73 41.12
CA LEU A 408 -19.92 5.74 40.08
C LEU A 408 -20.51 4.34 39.91
N SER A 409 -21.82 4.17 40.17
CA SER A 409 -22.51 2.90 39.96
C SER A 409 -23.00 2.75 38.52
N LEU A 410 -22.49 1.72 37.83
CA LEU A 410 -22.75 1.44 36.41
C LEU A 410 -23.54 0.13 36.25
N PRO A 411 -24.88 0.17 36.17
CA PRO A 411 -25.70 -1.03 35.99
C PRO A 411 -25.79 -1.53 34.54
N ARG A 412 -25.24 -0.77 33.57
CA ARG A 412 -25.32 -1.02 32.13
C ARG A 412 -24.15 -0.34 31.42
N ASP A 413 -23.95 -0.68 30.14
CA ASP A 413 -22.94 -0.07 29.26
C ASP A 413 -22.81 1.44 29.48
N ARG A 414 -21.59 1.89 29.72
CA ARG A 414 -21.27 3.30 29.95
C ARG A 414 -19.82 3.60 29.56
N VAL A 415 -19.63 4.74 28.91
CA VAL A 415 -18.32 5.39 28.80
C VAL A 415 -18.23 6.39 29.94
N ILE A 416 -17.08 6.46 30.60
CA ILE A 416 -16.72 7.57 31.48
C ILE A 416 -15.48 8.23 30.89
N ARG A 417 -15.53 9.55 30.73
CA ARG A 417 -14.35 10.36 30.39
C ARG A 417 -14.06 11.27 31.57
N ALA A 418 -12.85 11.26 32.10
CA ALA A 418 -12.46 12.03 33.28
C ALA A 418 -11.19 12.84 33.02
N ALA A 419 -11.12 14.01 33.64
CA ALA A 419 -9.98 14.92 33.64
C ALA A 419 -9.89 15.61 35.01
N GLY A 420 -8.69 16.11 35.33
CA GLY A 420 -8.40 16.82 36.57
C GLY A 420 -8.31 18.32 36.33
N PHE A 421 -8.76 19.12 37.28
CA PHE A 421 -8.83 20.58 37.19
C PHE A 421 -8.32 21.25 38.47
N LEU A 422 -7.67 22.41 38.32
CA LEU A 422 -7.51 23.41 39.39
C LEU A 422 -8.23 24.67 38.91
N GLY A 423 -9.22 25.13 39.67
CA GLY A 423 -10.13 26.18 39.21
C GLY A 423 -10.83 25.84 37.89
N ASP A 424 -10.64 26.67 36.87
CA ASP A 424 -11.13 26.47 35.51
C ASP A 424 -10.13 25.80 34.55
N ARG A 425 -8.89 25.59 35.01
CA ARG A 425 -7.79 25.05 34.21
C ARG A 425 -7.69 23.53 34.32
N MET A 426 -7.51 22.86 33.19
CA MET A 426 -7.33 21.41 33.13
C MET A 426 -5.86 21.05 33.41
N VAL A 427 -5.61 20.20 34.40
CA VAL A 427 -4.27 19.73 34.82
C VAL A 427 -3.99 18.28 34.49
N LEU A 428 -5.03 17.44 34.39
CA LEU A 428 -4.89 16.05 33.96
C LEU A 428 -5.72 15.86 32.70
N ARG A 429 -5.12 15.21 31.71
CA ARG A 429 -5.76 15.07 30.40
C ARG A 429 -7.04 14.24 30.43
N PRO A 430 -7.96 14.48 29.48
CA PRO A 430 -9.17 13.68 29.34
C PRO A 430 -8.83 12.26 28.89
N VAL A 431 -9.05 11.28 29.77
CA VAL A 431 -8.92 9.85 29.47
C VAL A 431 -10.31 9.20 29.48
N SER A 432 -10.57 8.29 28.55
CA SER A 432 -11.83 7.50 28.52
C SER A 432 -11.61 6.07 29.00
N GLN A 433 -12.64 5.54 29.67
CA GLN A 433 -12.80 4.13 29.96
C GLN A 433 -14.20 3.68 29.55
N SER A 434 -14.24 2.67 28.68
CA SER A 434 -15.47 2.03 28.22
C SER A 434 -15.80 0.80 29.08
N TYR A 435 -16.97 0.78 29.71
CA TYR A 435 -17.46 -0.33 30.52
C TYR A 435 -18.61 -1.04 29.80
N PHE A 436 -18.37 -2.27 29.36
CA PHE A 436 -19.37 -3.15 28.76
C PHE A 436 -19.96 -4.06 29.85
N ILE A 437 -21.24 -3.88 30.16
CA ILE A 437 -21.93 -4.56 31.26
C ILE A 437 -22.94 -5.56 30.70
N ALA A 438 -22.93 -6.77 31.24
CA ALA A 438 -23.68 -7.92 30.73
C ALA A 438 -23.17 -8.32 29.33
N ARG A 439 -22.27 -9.31 29.32
CA ARG A 439 -21.50 -9.75 28.15
C ARG A 439 -22.38 -9.89 26.90
N ARG A 440 -22.06 -9.11 25.87
CA ARG A 440 -22.46 -9.40 24.49
C ARG A 440 -21.57 -10.52 23.96
N ASN A 441 -22.15 -11.48 23.25
CA ASN A 441 -21.39 -12.58 22.67
C ASN A 441 -20.73 -12.12 21.35
N LEU A 442 -19.81 -11.16 21.46
CA LEU A 442 -19.05 -10.65 20.32
C LEU A 442 -17.86 -11.56 20.04
N VAL A 443 -17.62 -11.89 18.78
CA VAL A 443 -16.50 -12.76 18.36
C VAL A 443 -15.31 -11.99 17.81
N LEU A 444 -15.54 -10.78 17.27
CA LEU A 444 -14.51 -9.87 16.82
C LEU A 444 -14.05 -8.93 17.95
N PRO A 445 -12.79 -8.47 17.91
CA PRO A 445 -12.32 -7.40 18.80
C PRO A 445 -13.16 -6.11 18.64
N VAL A 446 -13.15 -5.27 19.68
CA VAL A 446 -13.95 -4.05 19.75
C VAL A 446 -13.08 -2.80 19.59
N LEU A 447 -13.47 -1.92 18.68
CA LEU A 447 -13.02 -0.53 18.60
C LEU A 447 -14.05 0.35 19.30
N SER A 448 -13.75 0.81 20.51
CA SER A 448 -14.59 1.78 21.23
C SER A 448 -14.07 3.20 21.03
N VAL A 449 -14.89 4.04 20.41
CA VAL A 449 -14.58 5.47 20.18
C VAL A 449 -15.39 6.32 21.13
N SER A 450 -14.71 7.21 21.85
CA SER A 450 -15.29 8.19 22.75
C SER A 450 -14.99 9.61 22.27
N MET A 451 -16.02 10.38 21.95
CA MET A 451 -15.86 11.75 21.45
C MET A 451 -17.07 12.63 21.77
N ASP A 452 -16.92 13.94 21.64
CA ASP A 452 -18.05 14.86 21.84
C ASP A 452 -19.20 14.53 20.88
N PRO A 453 -20.46 14.40 21.36
CA PRO A 453 -21.59 14.07 20.49
C PRO A 453 -21.82 15.06 19.35
N THR A 454 -21.56 16.34 19.58
CA THR A 454 -21.67 17.41 18.57
C THR A 454 -20.56 17.26 17.54
N ASP A 455 -19.32 16.99 17.97
CA ASP A 455 -18.21 16.73 17.06
C ASP A 455 -18.45 15.47 16.24
N PHE A 456 -18.98 14.40 16.84
CA PHE A 456 -19.35 13.21 16.09
C PHE A 456 -20.42 13.54 15.05
N GLN A 457 -21.44 14.32 15.41
CA GLN A 457 -22.47 14.76 14.47
C GLN A 457 -21.89 15.61 13.35
N GLN A 458 -20.96 16.52 13.65
CA GLN A 458 -20.24 17.30 12.65
C GLN A 458 -19.45 16.40 11.72
N VAL A 459 -18.58 15.53 12.23
CA VAL A 459 -17.82 14.57 11.41
C VAL A 459 -18.78 13.75 10.56
N HIS A 460 -19.78 13.12 11.17
CA HIS A 460 -20.69 12.20 10.51
C HIS A 460 -21.56 12.84 9.43
N ASN A 461 -21.93 14.12 9.57
CA ASN A 461 -22.76 14.83 8.60
C ASN A 461 -21.95 15.68 7.60
N ASN A 462 -20.65 15.85 7.80
CA ASN A 462 -19.80 16.70 6.96
C ASN A 462 -19.39 16.01 5.64
N SER A 463 -20.35 15.87 4.73
CA SER A 463 -20.15 15.23 3.42
C SER A 463 -19.12 15.98 2.54
N GLY A 464 -19.02 17.31 2.67
CA GLY A 464 -18.07 18.16 1.96
C GLY A 464 -16.68 18.28 2.60
N GLY A 465 -16.56 18.02 3.91
CA GLY A 465 -15.34 18.29 4.67
C GLY A 465 -14.12 17.52 4.19
N ARG A 466 -13.01 18.21 3.99
CA ARG A 466 -11.71 17.66 3.60
C ARG A 466 -10.61 18.27 4.46
N GLY A 467 -9.42 17.68 4.40
CA GLY A 467 -8.24 18.19 5.11
C GLY A 467 -8.37 18.15 6.64
N ARG A 468 -7.42 18.80 7.30
CA ARG A 468 -7.28 18.83 8.77
C ARG A 468 -8.47 19.53 9.45
N ALA A 469 -9.02 20.57 8.84
CA ALA A 469 -10.17 21.32 9.38
C ALA A 469 -11.45 20.48 9.57
N ALA A 470 -11.60 19.37 8.85
CA ALA A 470 -12.73 18.45 8.98
C ALA A 470 -12.51 17.31 9.98
N GLU A 471 -11.35 17.25 10.62
CA GLU A 471 -10.99 16.29 11.66
C GLU A 471 -11.52 16.75 13.02
N ARG A 472 -11.92 15.82 13.88
CA ARG A 472 -12.30 16.10 15.28
C ARG A 472 -11.62 15.12 16.21
N ALA A 473 -11.29 15.59 17.41
CA ALA A 473 -10.66 14.78 18.43
C ALA A 473 -11.60 13.66 18.91
N GLY A 474 -11.06 12.45 18.99
CA GLY A 474 -11.68 11.28 19.60
C GLY A 474 -10.69 10.56 20.48
N PHE A 475 -11.19 9.60 21.25
CA PHE A 475 -10.40 8.69 22.06
C PHE A 475 -10.75 7.27 21.67
N LEU A 476 -9.75 6.49 21.30
CA LEU A 476 -9.89 5.12 20.83
C LEU A 476 -9.42 4.17 21.92
N GLU A 477 -10.25 3.19 22.25
CA GLU A 477 -9.91 2.03 23.07
C GLU A 477 -10.10 0.76 22.23
N ILE A 478 -9.12 -0.14 22.28
CA ILE A 478 -9.17 -1.45 21.61
C ILE A 478 -9.34 -2.53 22.67
N PHE A 479 -10.35 -3.37 22.52
CA PHE A 479 -10.57 -4.54 23.36
C PHE A 479 -10.49 -5.81 22.54
N GLU A 480 -9.79 -6.80 23.07
CA GLU A 480 -9.62 -8.12 22.46
C GLU A 480 -10.87 -8.97 22.63
N THR A 481 -10.89 -10.13 21.98
CA THR A 481 -12.00 -11.10 22.04
C THR A 481 -12.20 -11.71 23.43
N ASP A 482 -11.16 -11.71 24.28
CA ASP A 482 -11.24 -12.11 25.69
C ASP A 482 -11.75 -10.99 26.63
N GLY A 483 -11.94 -9.78 26.09
CA GLY A 483 -12.41 -8.60 26.80
C GLY A 483 -11.32 -7.75 27.46
N ARG A 484 -10.03 -8.12 27.31
CA ARG A 484 -8.90 -7.32 27.78
C ARG A 484 -8.78 -6.03 26.96
N GLN A 485 -8.58 -4.89 27.64
CA GLN A 485 -8.18 -3.65 26.98
C GLN A 485 -6.72 -3.79 26.50
N ALA A 486 -6.50 -3.79 25.19
CA ALA A 486 -5.19 -3.91 24.59
C ALA A 486 -4.48 -2.56 24.48
N LEU A 487 -5.22 -1.51 24.12
CA LEU A 487 -4.66 -0.19 23.87
C LEU A 487 -5.71 0.90 24.10
N LYS A 488 -5.24 2.09 24.50
CA LYS A 488 -6.00 3.33 24.51
C LYS A 488 -5.14 4.49 23.96
N THR A 489 -5.70 5.33 23.10
CA THR A 489 -5.01 6.52 22.60
C THR A 489 -6.01 7.55 22.10
N GLY A 490 -5.67 8.83 22.20
CA GLY A 490 -6.39 9.85 21.42
C GLY A 490 -6.08 9.73 19.93
N PHE A 491 -7.01 10.19 19.09
CA PHE A 491 -6.87 10.19 17.64
C PHE A 491 -7.78 11.24 17.00
N GLY A 492 -7.47 11.62 15.76
CA GLY A 492 -8.32 12.46 14.94
C GLY A 492 -9.26 11.62 14.08
N MET A 493 -10.56 11.88 14.15
CA MET A 493 -11.54 11.18 13.32
C MET A 493 -12.06 12.08 12.20
N ARG A 494 -12.12 11.52 10.99
CA ARG A 494 -12.67 12.21 9.80
C ARG A 494 -13.44 11.26 8.91
N LEU A 495 -14.47 11.72 8.19
CA LEU A 495 -15.14 10.88 7.19
C LEU A 495 -14.21 10.43 6.06
N HIS A 496 -14.38 9.17 5.64
CA HIS A 496 -13.74 8.55 4.47
C HIS A 496 -14.74 8.39 3.30
N GLY A 497 -14.22 8.21 2.08
CA GLY A 497 -14.99 7.81 0.90
C GLY A 497 -15.50 8.97 0.03
N GLY A 498 -16.34 8.64 -0.95
CA GLY A 498 -17.03 9.59 -1.84
C GLY A 498 -18.55 9.52 -1.64
N ALA A 499 -19.23 8.60 -2.35
CA ALA A 499 -20.68 8.40 -2.26
C ALA A 499 -21.16 8.07 -0.82
N GLY A 500 -20.38 7.25 -0.09
CA GLY A 500 -20.69 6.81 1.27
C GLY A 500 -20.73 7.91 2.33
N ARG A 501 -20.34 9.14 1.98
CA ARG A 501 -20.37 10.30 2.90
C ARG A 501 -21.77 10.90 3.06
N GLY A 502 -22.64 10.72 2.07
CA GLY A 502 -23.98 11.31 2.04
C GLY A 502 -25.01 10.58 2.91
N GLY A 503 -26.14 11.25 3.14
CA GLY A 503 -27.29 10.74 3.89
C GLY A 503 -27.31 11.11 5.38
N ASP A 504 -28.42 10.76 6.05
CA ASP A 504 -28.68 11.01 7.48
C ASP A 504 -27.72 10.30 8.47
N PHE A 505 -27.92 10.60 9.75
CA PHE A 505 -27.07 10.16 10.86
C PHE A 505 -27.18 8.66 11.22
N ASN A 506 -28.22 7.97 10.75
CA ASN A 506 -28.40 6.55 11.03
C ASN A 506 -27.67 5.67 10.02
N ILE A 507 -27.12 6.26 8.97
CA ILE A 507 -26.37 5.54 7.95
C ILE A 507 -24.99 5.18 8.49
N LYS A 508 -24.61 3.92 8.32
CA LYS A 508 -23.25 3.46 8.57
C LYS A 508 -22.28 4.10 7.56
N LYS A 509 -21.25 4.78 8.04
CA LYS A 509 -20.28 5.53 7.22
C LYS A 509 -18.86 5.10 7.54
N ALA A 510 -17.96 5.23 6.57
CA ALA A 510 -16.54 4.95 6.76
C ALA A 510 -15.80 6.17 7.33
N TYR A 511 -14.75 5.92 8.12
CA TYR A 511 -13.94 6.97 8.73
C TYR A 511 -12.45 6.75 8.45
N LYS A 512 -11.66 7.79 8.68
CA LYS A 512 -10.22 7.72 8.85
C LYS A 512 -9.92 8.02 10.31
N ALA A 513 -9.03 7.22 10.89
CA ALA A 513 -8.42 7.48 12.18
C ALA A 513 -7.00 7.98 11.96
N TYR A 514 -6.65 9.14 12.49
CA TYR A 514 -5.32 9.74 12.39
C TYR A 514 -4.66 9.80 13.76
N PHE A 515 -3.44 9.30 13.86
CA PHE A 515 -2.62 9.33 15.07
C PHE A 515 -1.63 10.50 14.93
N ARG A 516 -1.75 11.49 15.81
CA ARG A 516 -1.02 12.77 15.76
C ARG A 516 -0.79 13.24 17.18
N GLY A 517 0.33 13.93 17.41
CA GLY A 517 0.68 14.50 18.71
C GLY A 517 -0.48 15.30 19.33
N GLU A 518 -1.16 16.12 18.52
CA GLU A 518 -2.29 16.96 18.96
C GLU A 518 -3.43 16.19 19.64
N TYR A 519 -3.62 14.90 19.32
CA TYR A 519 -4.66 14.07 19.93
C TYR A 519 -4.08 13.02 20.88
N GLY A 520 -2.90 12.50 20.54
CA GLY A 520 -2.62 11.07 20.64
C GLY A 520 -1.14 10.78 20.45
N GLU A 521 -0.77 9.52 20.68
CA GLU A 521 0.52 9.06 20.18
C GLU A 521 0.61 9.38 18.68
N LYS A 522 1.76 9.84 18.20
CA LYS A 522 1.97 10.16 16.77
C LYS A 522 1.84 8.90 15.89
N LYS A 523 2.01 7.72 16.48
CA LYS A 523 1.88 6.42 15.84
C LYS A 523 1.13 5.46 16.76
N LEU A 524 0.21 4.70 16.20
CA LEU A 524 -0.36 3.52 16.83
C LEU A 524 0.64 2.38 16.70
N ARG A 525 1.14 1.87 17.83
CA ARG A 525 2.04 0.71 17.91
C ARG A 525 1.29 -0.48 18.47
N TYR A 526 0.60 -1.21 17.60
CA TYR A 526 -0.23 -2.35 17.94
C TYR A 526 -0.54 -3.15 16.67
N PRO A 527 -0.49 -4.50 16.69
CA PRO A 527 -0.82 -5.34 15.55
C PRO A 527 -2.34 -5.32 15.27
N ILE A 528 -2.86 -4.16 14.87
CA ILE A 528 -4.28 -3.95 14.61
C ILE A 528 -4.76 -4.70 13.36
N ILE A 529 -3.82 -5.02 12.46
CA ILE A 529 -4.02 -5.87 11.29
C ILE A 529 -2.98 -6.99 11.40
N PRO A 530 -3.29 -8.10 12.10
CA PRO A 530 -2.31 -9.15 12.38
C PRO A 530 -1.81 -9.93 11.15
N ASP A 531 -2.51 -9.82 10.01
CA ASP A 531 -2.16 -10.52 8.77
C ASP A 531 -1.06 -9.78 7.95
N THR A 532 -0.54 -8.63 8.42
CA THR A 532 0.59 -7.92 7.81
C THR A 532 1.79 -7.83 8.75
N ASP A 533 2.99 -7.70 8.19
CA ASP A 533 4.24 -7.43 8.91
C ASP A 533 4.35 -5.97 9.42
N VAL A 534 3.40 -5.10 9.06
CA VAL A 534 3.38 -3.70 9.50
C VAL A 534 2.71 -3.57 10.87
N GLU A 535 3.47 -3.15 11.89
CA GLU A 535 2.96 -3.01 13.27
C GLU A 535 2.72 -1.54 13.72
N VAL A 536 3.10 -0.57 12.89
CA VAL A 536 3.13 0.85 13.25
C VAL A 536 2.34 1.68 12.23
N PHE A 537 1.30 2.38 12.70
CA PHE A 537 0.38 3.14 11.84
C PHE A 537 0.24 4.60 12.30
N ASP A 538 0.34 5.57 11.39
CA ASP A 538 -0.04 6.97 11.63
C ASP A 538 -1.47 7.28 11.21
N LYS A 539 -2.09 6.40 10.42
CA LYS A 539 -3.52 6.43 10.13
C LYS A 539 -4.05 5.06 9.73
N LEU A 540 -5.36 4.92 9.84
CA LEU A 540 -6.12 3.77 9.37
C LEU A 540 -7.41 4.22 8.69
N VAL A 541 -7.94 3.39 7.80
CA VAL A 541 -9.29 3.55 7.27
C VAL A 541 -10.22 2.55 7.95
N LEU A 542 -11.25 3.07 8.62
CA LEU A 542 -12.34 2.29 9.21
C LEU A 542 -13.43 2.15 8.15
N ARG A 543 -13.34 1.13 7.29
CA ARG A 543 -14.29 0.91 6.19
C ARG A 543 -15.60 0.34 6.72
N SER A 544 -16.70 0.97 6.32
CA SER A 544 -18.06 0.48 6.58
C SER A 544 -18.57 -0.50 5.53
N ASN A 545 -17.78 -0.73 4.47
CA ASN A 545 -18.11 -1.54 3.30
C ASN A 545 -19.41 -1.05 2.68
N PHE A 546 -19.45 0.27 2.45
CA PHE A 546 -20.69 1.03 2.24
C PHE A 546 -21.48 0.51 1.05
N ASN A 547 -20.84 0.29 -0.11
CA ASN A 547 -21.57 -0.26 -1.23
C ASN A 547 -21.83 -1.76 -1.00
N ASP A 548 -20.99 -2.52 -0.31
CA ASP A 548 -21.30 -3.92 0.05
C ASP A 548 -22.25 -4.12 1.25
N ALA A 549 -22.89 -3.05 1.75
CA ALA A 549 -23.81 -3.07 2.89
C ALA A 549 -25.29 -3.12 2.49
N PHE A 550 -26.16 -3.57 3.40
CA PHE A 550 -27.61 -3.78 3.16
C PHE A 550 -28.36 -2.56 2.62
N ARG A 551 -27.86 -1.36 2.90
CA ARG A 551 -28.52 -0.10 2.54
C ARG A 551 -28.58 0.12 1.02
N THR A 552 -27.58 -0.30 0.26
CA THR A 552 -27.39 0.15 -1.14
C THR A 552 -28.08 -0.75 -2.17
N GLY A 553 -28.93 -1.69 -1.74
CA GLY A 553 -29.66 -2.63 -2.59
C GLY A 553 -29.26 -4.08 -2.35
N GLY A 554 -29.94 -5.04 -3.00
CA GLY A 554 -29.75 -6.48 -2.79
C GLY A 554 -28.31 -6.96 -3.00
N GLY A 555 -27.91 -8.01 -2.27
CA GLY A 555 -26.63 -8.69 -2.44
C GLY A 555 -25.54 -8.39 -1.41
N ALA A 556 -25.80 -7.63 -0.34
CA ALA A 556 -24.83 -7.26 0.71
C ALA A 556 -24.08 -8.46 1.31
N ALA A 557 -22.76 -8.48 1.15
CA ALA A 557 -21.87 -9.51 1.67
C ALA A 557 -20.88 -8.99 2.72
N TYR A 558 -20.63 -7.68 2.75
CA TYR A 558 -19.63 -6.98 3.55
C TYR A 558 -18.16 -7.39 3.32
N ILE A 559 -17.86 -8.41 2.50
CA ILE A 559 -16.51 -8.98 2.38
C ILE A 559 -15.86 -8.79 1.00
N ARG A 560 -16.58 -8.30 -0.02
CA ARG A 560 -16.12 -8.33 -1.41
C ARG A 560 -14.78 -7.65 -1.64
N ASP A 561 -14.63 -6.43 -1.10
CA ASP A 561 -13.41 -5.65 -1.29
C ASP A 561 -12.19 -6.33 -0.66
N GLN A 562 -12.31 -6.85 0.56
CA GLN A 562 -11.23 -7.57 1.23
C GLN A 562 -10.91 -8.88 0.48
N VAL A 563 -11.92 -9.68 0.11
CA VAL A 563 -11.71 -10.90 -0.70
C VAL A 563 -10.95 -10.59 -1.99
N ILE A 564 -11.31 -9.51 -2.70
CA ILE A 564 -10.63 -9.14 -3.94
C ILE A 564 -9.19 -8.69 -3.70
N ARG A 565 -8.92 -7.98 -2.59
CA ARG A 565 -7.55 -7.63 -2.20
C ARG A 565 -6.74 -8.87 -1.87
N ASP A 566 -7.28 -9.79 -1.08
CA ASP A 566 -6.54 -11.00 -0.66
C ASP A 566 -6.27 -11.92 -1.85
N LEU A 567 -7.19 -12.00 -2.82
CA LEU A 567 -6.92 -12.67 -4.10
C LEU A 567 -5.82 -11.98 -4.92
N HIS A 568 -5.63 -10.66 -4.80
CA HIS A 568 -4.52 -9.95 -5.45
C HIS A 568 -3.19 -10.30 -4.78
N GLU A 569 -3.19 -10.43 -3.46
CA GLU A 569 -2.03 -10.88 -2.69
C GLU A 569 -1.66 -12.32 -3.03
N ASP A 570 -2.63 -13.23 -3.14
CA ASP A 570 -2.42 -14.60 -3.64
C ASP A 570 -1.79 -14.63 -5.04
N MET A 571 -2.03 -13.58 -5.86
CA MET A 571 -1.42 -13.41 -7.17
C MET A 571 -0.01 -12.80 -7.13
N GLY A 572 0.51 -12.49 -5.93
CA GLY A 572 1.84 -11.95 -5.68
C GLY A 572 1.92 -10.43 -5.58
N ALA A 573 0.79 -9.72 -5.56
CA ALA A 573 0.78 -8.25 -5.54
C ALA A 573 0.82 -7.68 -4.11
N LEU A 574 1.41 -6.50 -3.97
CA LEU A 574 1.24 -5.68 -2.76
C LEU A 574 -0.22 -5.21 -2.67
N VAL A 575 -0.80 -5.30 -1.46
CA VAL A 575 -2.17 -4.91 -1.19
C VAL A 575 -2.26 -4.08 0.08
N SER A 576 -3.34 -3.30 0.20
CA SER A 576 -3.75 -2.80 1.51
C SER A 576 -4.32 -3.97 2.29
N ASN A 577 -3.75 -4.31 3.44
CA ASN A 577 -4.25 -5.35 4.32
C ASN A 577 -5.39 -4.86 5.21
N GLY A 578 -6.16 -5.79 5.79
CA GLY A 578 -7.28 -5.42 6.64
C GLY A 578 -7.81 -6.49 7.59
N SER A 579 -8.43 -6.05 8.68
CA SER A 579 -8.98 -6.92 9.72
C SER A 579 -10.35 -6.43 10.22
N TRP A 580 -11.08 -7.29 10.92
CA TRP A 580 -12.48 -7.07 11.25
C TRP A 580 -12.68 -6.70 12.72
N TYR A 581 -13.48 -5.67 12.96
CA TYR A 581 -13.75 -5.15 14.31
C TYR A 581 -15.22 -4.77 14.49
N ASN A 582 -15.73 -4.93 15.70
CA ASN A 582 -16.97 -4.30 16.13
C ASN A 582 -16.70 -2.86 16.55
N MET A 583 -17.33 -1.89 15.89
CA MET A 583 -17.15 -0.48 16.25
C MET A 583 -18.28 0.03 17.14
N PHE A 584 -17.90 0.75 18.19
CA PHE A 584 -18.80 1.53 19.04
C PHE A 584 -18.40 2.99 19.01
N VAL A 585 -19.37 3.90 19.02
CA VAL A 585 -19.13 5.34 19.22
C VAL A 585 -20.00 5.79 20.38
N ASN A 586 -19.39 6.28 21.45
CA ASN A 586 -20.03 6.67 22.70
C ASN A 586 -20.95 5.54 23.24
N MET A 587 -20.42 4.31 23.29
CA MET A 587 -21.11 3.07 23.66
C MET A 587 -22.30 2.67 22.76
N ARG A 588 -22.55 3.36 21.65
CA ARG A 588 -23.55 2.94 20.65
C ARG A 588 -22.88 2.09 19.58
N TYR A 589 -23.36 0.85 19.42
CA TYR A 589 -22.90 -0.05 18.37
C TYR A 589 -23.11 0.57 16.98
N ARG A 590 -22.09 0.48 16.12
CA ARG A 590 -22.06 1.01 14.75
C ARG A 590 -21.91 -0.06 13.69
N GLY A 591 -21.76 -1.32 14.07
CA GLY A 591 -21.62 -2.44 13.15
C GLY A 591 -20.22 -3.01 13.05
N VAL A 592 -20.08 -3.98 12.15
CA VAL A 592 -18.80 -4.61 11.78
C VAL A 592 -18.04 -3.73 10.79
N TYR A 593 -16.81 -3.36 11.09
CA TYR A 593 -15.94 -2.55 10.23
C TYR A 593 -14.73 -3.35 9.77
N ASN A 594 -14.29 -3.08 8.54
CA ASN A 594 -12.99 -3.52 8.04
C ASN A 594 -11.97 -2.41 8.28
N VAL A 595 -11.05 -2.62 9.21
CA VAL A 595 -9.94 -1.71 9.51
C VAL A 595 -8.83 -2.02 8.55
N VAL A 596 -8.46 -1.06 7.71
CA VAL A 596 -7.50 -1.28 6.62
C VAL A 596 -6.44 -0.19 6.59
N GLU A 597 -5.31 -0.55 6.00
CA GLU A 597 -4.22 0.37 5.70
C GLU A 597 -4.65 1.47 4.72
N ARG A 598 -3.93 2.59 4.73
CA ARG A 598 -4.12 3.65 3.73
C ARG A 598 -2.89 3.71 2.83
N MET A 599 -3.07 3.38 1.56
CA MET A 599 -2.03 3.40 0.52
C MET A 599 -1.61 4.84 0.14
N ASP A 600 -0.98 5.56 1.06
CA ASP A 600 -0.24 6.80 0.80
C ASP A 600 1.28 6.57 0.93
N LYS A 601 2.11 7.59 0.77
CA LYS A 601 3.57 7.46 0.82
C LYS A 601 4.11 6.74 2.08
N VAL A 602 3.41 6.83 3.21
CA VAL A 602 3.82 6.16 4.46
C VAL A 602 3.57 4.66 4.39
N PHE A 603 2.49 4.23 3.74
CA PHE A 603 2.25 2.81 3.49
C PHE A 603 3.39 2.22 2.65
N PHE A 604 3.78 2.88 1.55
CA PHE A 604 4.89 2.38 0.74
C PHE A 604 6.23 2.40 1.50
N ALA A 605 6.49 3.43 2.31
CA ALA A 605 7.66 3.48 3.18
C ALA A 605 7.70 2.31 4.20
N SER A 606 6.55 1.81 4.66
CA SER A 606 6.49 0.67 5.59
C SER A 606 6.87 -0.66 4.93
N TYR A 607 6.54 -0.86 3.65
CA TYR A 607 6.87 -2.09 2.90
C TYR A 607 8.22 -2.00 2.16
N PHE A 608 8.68 -0.79 1.86
CA PHE A 608 9.94 -0.48 1.16
C PHE A 608 10.72 0.59 1.92
N PRO A 609 11.28 0.27 3.10
CA PRO A 609 11.96 1.24 3.96
C PRO A 609 13.17 1.91 3.29
N GLU A 610 13.79 1.27 2.31
CA GLU A 610 14.91 1.81 1.53
C GLU A 610 14.55 3.04 0.68
N ASP A 611 13.28 3.15 0.25
CA ASP A 611 12.78 4.28 -0.54
C ASP A 611 12.23 5.41 0.36
N GLY A 612 12.06 5.14 1.67
CA GLY A 612 11.46 6.07 2.63
C GLY A 612 10.10 6.60 2.15
N GLU A 613 9.76 7.85 2.48
CA GLU A 613 8.53 8.50 2.01
C GLU A 613 8.65 9.12 0.60
N ASN A 614 9.68 8.75 -0.20
CA ASN A 614 9.98 9.34 -1.51
C ASN A 614 9.20 8.67 -2.65
N TRP A 615 7.87 8.85 -2.64
CA TRP A 615 6.95 8.17 -3.57
C TRP A 615 6.02 9.16 -4.30
N ASP A 616 5.75 8.87 -5.57
CA ASP A 616 4.57 9.40 -6.27
C ASP A 616 3.42 8.41 -6.10
N VAL A 617 2.28 8.86 -5.57
CA VAL A 617 1.08 8.03 -5.39
C VAL A 617 -0.09 8.68 -6.09
N ILE A 618 -0.63 8.00 -7.09
CA ILE A 618 -1.77 8.44 -7.90
C ILE A 618 -2.97 7.56 -7.56
N LYS A 619 -4.15 8.16 -7.48
CA LYS A 619 -5.40 7.42 -7.29
C LYS A 619 -6.39 7.74 -8.42
N THR A 620 -7.60 7.18 -8.31
CA THR A 620 -8.78 7.54 -9.12
C THR A 620 -8.75 8.96 -9.66
N GLY A 621 -8.99 9.10 -10.96
CA GLY A 621 -9.08 10.40 -11.63
C GLY A 621 -7.74 10.95 -12.10
N ASP A 622 -6.65 10.18 -11.98
CA ASP A 622 -5.28 10.65 -12.14
C ASP A 622 -4.88 11.70 -11.09
N ASP A 623 -5.56 11.71 -9.94
CA ASP A 623 -5.31 12.66 -8.85
C ASP A 623 -4.05 12.25 -8.07
N PRO A 624 -3.07 13.15 -7.89
CA PRO A 624 -1.96 12.90 -6.99
C PRO A 624 -2.45 12.90 -5.54
N LEU A 625 -2.19 11.80 -4.83
CA LEU A 625 -2.35 11.71 -3.38
C LEU A 625 -1.09 12.20 -2.67
N ASP A 626 0.06 11.81 -3.18
CA ASP A 626 1.39 12.20 -2.74
C ASP A 626 2.29 12.40 -3.96
N GLY A 627 3.30 13.25 -3.84
CA GLY A 627 4.22 13.57 -4.93
C GLY A 627 3.59 14.43 -6.03
N ASP A 628 3.96 14.19 -7.28
CA ASP A 628 3.50 14.95 -8.45
C ASP A 628 3.12 14.01 -9.61
N THR A 629 2.69 14.59 -10.75
CA THR A 629 2.15 13.83 -11.88
C THR A 629 3.10 13.75 -13.08
N ARG A 630 4.37 14.15 -12.94
CA ARG A 630 5.31 14.24 -14.08
C ARG A 630 5.55 12.88 -14.71
N GLU A 631 5.99 11.91 -13.91
CA GLU A 631 6.30 10.54 -14.40
C GLU A 631 5.02 9.78 -14.78
N TRP A 632 3.90 10.08 -14.12
CA TRP A 632 2.58 9.52 -14.49
C TRP A 632 2.17 9.98 -15.88
N THR A 633 2.33 11.27 -16.16
CA THR A 633 2.01 11.86 -17.47
C THR A 633 2.95 11.35 -18.57
N ALA A 634 4.25 11.23 -18.26
CA ALA A 634 5.24 10.67 -19.19
C ALA A 634 4.90 9.21 -19.56
N MET A 635 4.56 8.39 -18.56
CA MET A 635 4.14 6.99 -18.78
C MET A 635 2.87 6.92 -19.64
N LYS A 636 1.82 7.70 -19.33
CA LYS A 636 0.59 7.73 -20.15
C LYS A 636 0.86 8.15 -21.60
N ASN A 637 1.68 9.18 -21.80
CA ASN A 637 2.03 9.64 -23.14
C ASN A 637 2.82 8.60 -23.92
N PHE A 638 3.71 7.85 -23.27
CA PHE A 638 4.41 6.73 -23.88
C PHE A 638 3.41 5.67 -24.40
N PHE A 639 2.51 5.17 -23.57
CA PHE A 639 1.55 4.13 -24.00
C PHE A 639 0.57 4.60 -25.08
N ARG A 640 0.23 5.90 -25.12
CA ARG A 640 -0.61 6.48 -26.18
C ARG A 640 0.06 6.53 -27.54
N ASN A 641 1.37 6.78 -27.56
CA ASN A 641 2.10 7.13 -28.78
C ASN A 641 3.04 6.03 -29.26
N THR A 642 3.17 4.93 -28.52
CA THR A 642 4.10 3.83 -28.83
C THR A 642 3.35 2.65 -29.42
N ASN A 643 3.83 2.14 -30.54
CA ASN A 643 3.29 0.96 -31.19
C ASN A 643 3.94 -0.31 -30.60
N MET A 644 3.21 -1.03 -29.76
CA MET A 644 3.73 -2.22 -29.06
C MET A 644 3.99 -3.44 -29.98
N ARG A 645 3.70 -3.34 -31.28
CA ARG A 645 4.06 -4.38 -32.26
C ARG A 645 5.51 -4.30 -32.73
N GLU A 646 6.17 -3.18 -32.48
CA GLU A 646 7.58 -2.99 -32.84
C GLU A 646 8.49 -3.61 -31.79
N GLU A 647 9.57 -4.24 -32.27
CA GLU A 647 10.57 -4.91 -31.45
C GLU A 647 11.19 -3.93 -30.42
N GLY A 648 11.43 -4.40 -29.19
CA GLY A 648 11.99 -3.60 -28.09
C GLY A 648 11.00 -2.68 -27.36
N ASN A 649 9.86 -2.32 -27.95
CA ASN A 649 8.90 -1.41 -27.27
C ASN A 649 8.27 -2.03 -26.01
N LEU A 650 8.10 -3.35 -25.96
CA LEU A 650 7.63 -4.05 -24.76
C LEU A 650 8.66 -3.98 -23.61
N GLU A 651 9.95 -4.03 -23.92
CA GLU A 651 11.03 -3.86 -22.93
C GLU A 651 11.06 -2.41 -22.41
N LEU A 652 10.86 -1.42 -23.29
CA LEU A 652 10.69 -0.02 -22.88
C LEU A 652 9.45 0.19 -22.00
N ALA A 653 8.37 -0.56 -22.23
CA ALA A 653 7.19 -0.55 -21.37
C ALA A 653 7.49 -1.11 -19.98
N ALA A 654 8.25 -2.22 -19.90
CA ALA A 654 8.68 -2.84 -18.65
C ALA A 654 9.60 -1.93 -17.80
N GLY A 655 10.28 -0.96 -18.42
CA GLY A 655 11.02 0.09 -17.72
C GLY A 655 10.14 1.19 -17.10
N LYS A 656 8.85 1.24 -17.41
CA LYS A 656 7.91 2.28 -16.91
C LYS A 656 6.91 1.73 -15.92
N ILE A 657 6.45 0.52 -16.13
CA ILE A 657 5.49 -0.16 -15.26
C ILE A 657 6.04 -1.53 -14.87
N ASP A 658 5.65 -2.01 -13.70
CA ASP A 658 5.82 -3.42 -13.38
C ASP A 658 4.78 -4.23 -14.17
N ILE A 659 5.24 -4.92 -15.21
CA ILE A 659 4.37 -5.63 -16.16
C ILE A 659 3.63 -6.78 -15.46
N GLU A 660 4.31 -7.53 -14.61
CA GLU A 660 3.70 -8.66 -13.90
C GLU A 660 2.60 -8.18 -12.95
N ASN A 661 2.89 -7.16 -12.13
CA ASN A 661 1.91 -6.56 -11.24
C ASN A 661 0.73 -5.92 -12.00
N TYR A 662 1.00 -5.23 -13.11
CA TYR A 662 -0.07 -4.64 -13.91
C TYR A 662 -0.96 -5.72 -14.56
N THR A 663 -0.35 -6.79 -15.10
CA THR A 663 -1.09 -7.91 -15.71
C THR A 663 -1.97 -8.63 -14.69
N SER A 664 -1.44 -8.97 -13.51
CA SER A 664 -2.23 -9.60 -12.44
C SER A 664 -3.37 -8.69 -11.94
N TYR A 665 -3.10 -7.40 -11.73
CA TYR A 665 -4.11 -6.40 -11.38
C TYR A 665 -5.26 -6.31 -12.39
N MET A 666 -4.93 -6.33 -13.69
CA MET A 666 -5.91 -6.28 -14.78
C MET A 666 -6.73 -7.57 -14.82
N ILE A 667 -6.08 -8.73 -14.76
CA ILE A 667 -6.74 -10.05 -14.73
C ILE A 667 -7.70 -10.12 -13.55
N LEU A 668 -7.27 -9.70 -12.35
CA LEU A 668 -8.08 -9.69 -11.15
C LEU A 668 -9.35 -8.86 -11.33
N ASN A 669 -9.25 -7.60 -11.76
CA ASN A 669 -10.42 -6.72 -11.88
C ASN A 669 -11.38 -7.16 -12.99
N ILE A 670 -10.83 -7.67 -14.10
CA ILE A 670 -11.61 -8.28 -15.18
C ILE A 670 -12.33 -9.52 -14.65
N TRP A 671 -11.63 -10.44 -14.00
CA TRP A 671 -12.21 -11.66 -13.47
C TRP A 671 -13.22 -11.37 -12.35
N ALA A 672 -12.91 -10.50 -11.40
CA ALA A 672 -13.79 -10.10 -10.30
C ALA A 672 -15.04 -9.36 -10.78
N GLN A 673 -15.08 -8.95 -12.05
CA GLN A 673 -16.20 -8.27 -12.68
C GLN A 673 -16.44 -6.87 -12.08
N ASN A 674 -15.37 -6.12 -11.81
CA ASN A 674 -15.46 -4.78 -11.25
C ASN A 674 -15.97 -3.78 -12.31
N HIS A 675 -17.25 -3.37 -12.22
CA HIS A 675 -17.88 -2.50 -13.21
C HIS A 675 -17.67 -1.00 -12.98
N ASP A 676 -17.39 -0.58 -11.74
CA ASP A 676 -17.08 0.82 -11.41
C ASP A 676 -15.58 1.13 -11.61
N TRP A 677 -14.99 0.42 -12.56
CA TRP A 677 -13.59 0.43 -12.98
C TRP A 677 -13.59 0.36 -14.52
N PRO A 678 -12.58 0.85 -15.27
CA PRO A 678 -11.23 1.32 -14.89
C PRO A 678 -11.07 2.82 -14.62
N HIS A 679 -12.10 3.63 -14.86
CA HIS A 679 -12.05 5.08 -14.62
C HIS A 679 -12.00 5.48 -13.12
N ASN A 680 -12.17 4.52 -12.21
CA ASN A 680 -12.26 4.70 -10.76
C ASN A 680 -11.81 3.40 -10.04
N ASN A 681 -11.65 3.47 -8.72
CA ASN A 681 -11.41 2.34 -7.80
C ASN A 681 -10.04 1.68 -7.98
N TRP A 682 -8.97 2.48 -7.89
CA TRP A 682 -7.57 2.02 -7.98
C TRP A 682 -6.56 3.00 -7.38
N TYR A 683 -5.37 2.48 -7.08
CA TYR A 683 -4.16 3.22 -6.76
C TYR A 683 -3.03 2.79 -7.69
N ALA A 684 -2.11 3.71 -7.98
CA ALA A 684 -0.84 3.45 -8.62
C ALA A 684 0.27 4.19 -7.87
N ALA A 685 1.44 3.59 -7.73
CA ALA A 685 2.56 4.20 -7.03
C ALA A 685 3.89 3.94 -7.72
N ARG A 686 4.84 4.85 -7.56
CA ARG A 686 6.19 4.75 -8.11
C ARG A 686 7.20 5.36 -7.12
N PRO A 687 8.31 4.66 -6.80
CA PRO A 687 9.38 5.27 -6.02
C PRO A 687 10.13 6.30 -6.87
N ARG A 688 10.53 7.43 -6.28
CA ARG A 688 11.20 8.54 -6.98
C ARG A 688 12.70 8.29 -7.15
N ARG A 689 13.03 7.18 -7.80
CA ARG A 689 14.38 6.81 -8.27
C ARG A 689 14.40 6.64 -9.78
N GLU A 690 15.58 6.59 -10.38
CA GLU A 690 15.76 6.55 -11.83
C GLU A 690 15.13 5.30 -12.47
N ASP A 691 15.27 4.15 -11.82
CA ASP A 691 14.74 2.85 -12.24
C ASP A 691 13.34 2.54 -11.63
N GLY A 692 12.69 3.54 -11.03
CA GLY A 692 11.37 3.39 -10.43
C GLY A 692 10.29 3.07 -11.45
N ARG A 693 9.50 2.03 -11.19
CA ARG A 693 8.40 1.55 -12.04
C ARG A 693 7.05 1.76 -11.35
N TRP A 694 6.00 2.01 -12.12
CA TRP A 694 4.64 2.09 -11.58
C TRP A 694 4.10 0.71 -11.24
N ILE A 695 3.61 0.56 -10.00
CA ILE A 695 2.81 -0.58 -9.52
C ILE A 695 1.36 -0.15 -9.31
N PHE A 696 0.42 -1.09 -9.38
CA PHE A 696 -1.02 -0.89 -9.37
C PHE A 696 -1.69 -1.75 -8.32
N LEU A 697 -2.63 -1.16 -7.58
CA LEU A 697 -3.28 -1.79 -6.45
C LEU A 697 -4.81 -1.69 -6.58
N SER A 698 -5.48 -2.80 -6.29
CA SER A 698 -6.95 -2.88 -6.25
C SER A 698 -7.50 -2.18 -5.01
N TRP A 699 -8.56 -1.39 -5.19
CA TRP A 699 -9.20 -0.67 -4.09
C TRP A 699 -10.67 -0.39 -4.39
N ASP A 700 -11.53 -0.50 -3.37
CA ASP A 700 -12.96 -0.20 -3.49
C ASP A 700 -13.67 -1.05 -4.55
N ALA A 701 -13.25 -2.32 -4.66
CA ALA A 701 -13.70 -3.25 -5.70
C ALA A 701 -15.02 -3.97 -5.36
N GLU A 702 -15.82 -3.40 -4.45
CA GLU A 702 -17.08 -3.99 -3.95
C GLU A 702 -18.22 -4.07 -4.99
N PHE A 703 -18.01 -3.46 -6.16
CA PHE A 703 -18.84 -3.66 -7.35
C PHE A 703 -18.43 -4.89 -8.21
N GLY A 704 -17.44 -5.64 -7.75
CA GLY A 704 -17.06 -6.98 -8.21
C GLY A 704 -17.77 -8.13 -7.49
N ILE A 705 -17.17 -9.32 -7.55
CA ILE A 705 -17.73 -10.66 -7.29
C ILE A 705 -19.26 -10.67 -7.29
N GLY A 706 -19.72 -10.55 -8.54
CA GLY A 706 -21.06 -10.84 -9.03
C GLY A 706 -22.16 -9.82 -8.75
N ARG A 707 -21.89 -8.68 -8.09
CA ARG A 707 -22.95 -7.78 -7.63
C ARG A 707 -23.76 -7.08 -8.74
N ASN A 708 -23.20 -6.99 -9.94
CA ASN A 708 -23.65 -6.09 -11.01
C ASN A 708 -24.26 -6.82 -12.23
N PRO A 709 -24.90 -6.09 -13.18
CA PRO A 709 -25.63 -6.70 -14.30
C PRO A 709 -24.77 -7.57 -15.22
N GLY A 710 -25.41 -8.55 -15.86
CA GLY A 710 -24.78 -9.49 -16.81
C GLY A 710 -24.35 -10.83 -16.21
N GLY A 711 -24.44 -10.99 -14.88
CA GLY A 711 -24.10 -12.22 -14.17
C GLY A 711 -22.63 -12.64 -14.32
N TRP A 712 -22.32 -13.88 -13.93
CA TRP A 712 -20.96 -14.44 -13.98
C TRP A 712 -20.35 -14.48 -15.39
N SER A 713 -21.16 -14.37 -16.45
CA SER A 713 -20.74 -14.42 -17.85
C SER A 713 -20.41 -13.06 -18.47
N ALA A 714 -20.48 -11.95 -17.73
CA ALA A 714 -20.28 -10.64 -18.34
C ALA A 714 -18.86 -10.46 -18.91
N ASP A 715 -18.78 -9.87 -20.10
CA ASP A 715 -17.53 -9.63 -20.80
C ASP A 715 -16.86 -8.33 -20.34
N THR A 716 -16.18 -8.41 -19.21
CA THR A 716 -15.44 -7.28 -18.62
C THR A 716 -14.10 -7.01 -19.29
N PHE A 717 -13.60 -7.94 -20.09
CA PHE A 717 -12.42 -7.72 -20.92
C PHE A 717 -12.72 -6.69 -22.03
N ASN A 718 -13.82 -6.87 -22.77
CA ASN A 718 -14.22 -5.85 -23.74
C ASN A 718 -14.70 -4.56 -23.08
N HIS A 719 -15.28 -4.63 -21.87
CA HIS A 719 -15.60 -3.43 -21.09
C HIS A 719 -14.35 -2.57 -20.87
N VAL A 720 -13.27 -3.10 -20.28
CA VAL A 720 -12.06 -2.31 -19.99
C VAL A 720 -11.42 -1.71 -21.23
N LEU A 721 -11.38 -2.46 -22.34
CA LEU A 721 -10.80 -2.02 -23.61
C LEU A 721 -11.63 -0.95 -24.34
N SER A 722 -12.90 -0.77 -23.97
CA SER A 722 -13.80 0.23 -24.57
C SER A 722 -13.82 1.56 -23.83
N ARG A 723 -13.20 1.64 -22.65
CA ARG A 723 -13.31 2.80 -21.76
C ARG A 723 -12.19 3.80 -22.03
N SER A 724 -12.50 5.08 -21.84
CA SER A 724 -11.51 6.16 -21.91
C SER A 724 -10.93 6.39 -20.51
N SER A 725 -9.86 5.69 -20.18
CA SER A 725 -9.12 5.86 -18.92
C SER A 725 -7.61 5.63 -19.11
N SER A 726 -6.80 6.05 -18.15
CA SER A 726 -5.35 5.81 -18.13
C SER A 726 -5.03 4.31 -18.13
N LEU A 727 -5.69 3.53 -17.28
CA LEU A 727 -5.50 2.08 -17.23
C LEU A 727 -5.95 1.39 -18.53
N SER A 728 -7.08 1.80 -19.11
CA SER A 728 -7.52 1.29 -20.42
C SER A 728 -6.51 1.59 -21.51
N THR A 729 -5.88 2.77 -21.48
CA THR A 729 -4.89 3.17 -22.48
C THR A 729 -3.67 2.27 -22.44
N ILE A 730 -3.16 1.98 -21.24
CA ILE A 730 -2.03 1.05 -21.04
C ILE A 730 -2.41 -0.34 -21.56
N MET A 731 -3.57 -0.87 -21.16
CA MET A 731 -4.02 -2.20 -21.58
C MET A 731 -4.22 -2.30 -23.10
N VAL A 732 -4.87 -1.32 -23.72
CA VAL A 732 -5.09 -1.31 -25.18
C VAL A 732 -3.77 -1.25 -25.94
N SER A 733 -2.79 -0.49 -25.42
CA SER A 733 -1.46 -0.41 -25.99
C SER A 733 -0.73 -1.76 -25.89
N LEU A 734 -0.63 -2.33 -24.68
CA LEU A 734 0.06 -3.59 -24.42
C LEU A 734 -0.57 -4.77 -25.18
N ILE A 735 -1.90 -4.91 -25.15
CA ILE A 735 -2.58 -6.04 -25.80
C ILE A 735 -2.48 -6.02 -27.34
N ASN A 736 -2.02 -4.91 -27.92
CA ASN A 736 -1.72 -4.83 -29.34
C ASN A 736 -0.41 -5.54 -29.72
N SER A 737 0.48 -5.82 -28.77
CA SER A 737 1.63 -6.72 -28.92
C SER A 737 1.16 -8.17 -28.91
N PRO A 738 1.48 -9.00 -29.92
CA PRO A 738 1.20 -10.44 -29.88
C PRO A 738 1.88 -11.14 -28.70
N ASP A 739 3.10 -10.76 -28.36
CA ASP A 739 3.87 -11.37 -27.26
C ASP A 739 3.23 -11.07 -25.91
N TYR A 740 2.87 -9.81 -25.64
CA TYR A 740 2.14 -9.48 -24.41
C TYR A 740 0.74 -10.10 -24.41
N ALA A 741 0.06 -10.20 -25.56
CA ALA A 741 -1.24 -10.86 -25.63
C ALA A 741 -1.17 -12.36 -25.32
N GLN A 742 -0.11 -13.05 -25.74
CA GLN A 742 0.19 -14.42 -25.33
C GLN A 742 0.46 -14.48 -23.82
N TYR A 743 1.38 -13.64 -23.33
CA TYR A 743 1.71 -13.54 -21.91
C TYR A 743 0.46 -13.30 -21.03
N PHE A 744 -0.44 -12.40 -21.44
CA PHE A 744 -1.68 -12.13 -20.72
C PHE A 744 -2.61 -13.35 -20.64
N ILE A 745 -2.66 -14.18 -21.70
CA ILE A 745 -3.44 -15.42 -21.70
C ILE A 745 -2.79 -16.48 -20.82
N ASP A 746 -1.46 -16.62 -20.88
CA ASP A 746 -0.71 -17.55 -20.03
C ASP A 746 -0.88 -17.19 -18.55
N GLU A 747 -0.79 -15.91 -18.20
CA GLU A 747 -1.02 -15.42 -16.85
C GLU A 747 -2.49 -15.58 -16.42
N LEU A 748 -3.45 -15.38 -17.32
CA LEU A 748 -4.85 -15.67 -17.04
C LEU A 748 -5.04 -17.14 -16.67
N ASP A 749 -4.47 -18.06 -17.45
CA ASP A 749 -4.60 -19.49 -17.24
C ASP A 749 -3.91 -19.93 -15.95
N ARG A 750 -2.67 -19.44 -15.72
CA ARG A 750 -1.93 -19.64 -14.47
C ARG A 750 -2.75 -19.21 -13.25
N HIS A 751 -3.38 -18.03 -13.32
CA HIS A 751 -4.19 -17.55 -12.22
C HIS A 751 -5.52 -18.30 -12.07
N LEU A 752 -6.17 -18.72 -13.16
CA LEU A 752 -7.39 -19.54 -13.11
C LEU A 752 -7.15 -20.94 -12.54
N GLU A 753 -5.94 -21.48 -12.67
CA GLU A 753 -5.52 -22.75 -12.07
C GLU A 753 -5.06 -22.61 -10.62
N GLY A 754 -4.60 -21.42 -10.22
CA GLY A 754 -4.12 -21.11 -8.87
C GLY A 754 -5.05 -20.13 -8.10
N PRO A 755 -4.61 -18.88 -7.86
CA PRO A 755 -5.34 -17.90 -7.03
C PRO A 755 -6.81 -17.68 -7.36
N LEU A 756 -7.17 -17.67 -8.64
CA LEU A 756 -8.54 -17.45 -9.12
C LEU A 756 -9.30 -18.74 -9.42
N SER A 757 -8.75 -19.90 -9.01
CA SER A 757 -9.46 -21.17 -9.07
C SER A 757 -10.71 -21.12 -8.20
N ALA A 758 -11.76 -21.83 -8.62
CA ALA A 758 -13.02 -21.86 -7.85
C ALA A 758 -12.81 -22.32 -6.40
N GLN A 759 -11.86 -23.23 -6.17
CA GLN A 759 -11.54 -23.73 -4.85
C GLN A 759 -10.86 -22.67 -3.97
N ASN A 760 -9.86 -21.95 -4.50
CA ASN A 760 -9.16 -20.92 -3.74
C ASN A 760 -10.10 -19.77 -3.37
N VAL A 761 -10.85 -19.27 -4.35
CA VAL A 761 -11.81 -18.17 -4.16
C VAL A 761 -12.88 -18.51 -3.12
N ILE A 762 -13.43 -19.74 -3.15
CA ILE A 762 -14.41 -20.18 -2.15
C ILE A 762 -13.76 -20.29 -0.76
N THR A 763 -12.49 -20.65 -0.70
CA THR A 763 -11.72 -20.70 0.57
C THR A 763 -11.62 -19.31 1.17
N GLU A 764 -11.23 -18.29 0.39
CA GLU A 764 -11.15 -16.90 0.86
C GLU A 764 -12.52 -16.31 1.25
N ILE A 765 -13.56 -16.57 0.46
CA ILE A 765 -14.94 -16.18 0.81
C ILE A 765 -15.33 -16.77 2.16
N ARG A 766 -15.03 -18.06 2.40
CA ARG A 766 -15.39 -18.74 3.64
C ARG A 766 -14.55 -18.28 4.82
N ARG A 767 -13.25 -18.00 4.63
CA ARG A 767 -12.37 -17.46 5.68
C ARG A 767 -12.95 -16.17 6.26
N HIS A 768 -13.30 -15.21 5.40
CA HIS A 768 -13.91 -13.96 5.87
C HIS A 768 -15.32 -14.15 6.39
N LYS A 769 -16.14 -14.98 5.74
CA LYS A 769 -17.48 -15.31 6.25
C LYS A 769 -17.39 -15.82 7.70
N SER A 770 -16.55 -16.82 7.96
CA SER A 770 -16.37 -17.40 9.28
C SER A 770 -15.83 -16.41 10.30
N SER A 771 -14.99 -15.46 9.86
CA SER A 771 -14.43 -14.42 10.73
C SER A 771 -15.51 -13.49 11.29
N ILE A 772 -16.53 -13.14 10.50
CA ILE A 772 -17.53 -12.13 10.89
C ILE A 772 -18.92 -12.70 11.22
N GLU A 773 -19.22 -13.95 10.86
CA GLU A 773 -20.57 -14.54 10.95
C GLU A 773 -21.19 -14.43 12.36
N GLY A 774 -20.41 -14.56 13.42
CA GLY A 774 -20.88 -14.44 14.80
C GLY A 774 -21.47 -13.07 15.14
N ASP A 775 -20.90 -11.99 14.57
CA ASP A 775 -21.30 -10.61 14.86
C ASP A 775 -22.23 -10.02 13.79
N MET A 776 -22.35 -10.68 12.64
CA MET A 776 -23.29 -10.29 11.60
C MET A 776 -24.76 -10.34 12.04
N ILE A 777 -25.08 -11.06 13.11
CA ILE A 777 -26.43 -11.06 13.70
C ILE A 777 -26.83 -9.65 14.15
N GLU A 778 -25.95 -8.94 14.86
CA GLU A 778 -26.19 -7.58 15.36
C GLU A 778 -26.24 -6.57 14.19
N GLU A 779 -25.37 -6.73 13.19
CA GLU A 779 -25.37 -5.92 11.96
C GLU A 779 -26.71 -6.08 11.18
N CYS A 780 -27.19 -7.32 11.05
CA CYS A 780 -28.45 -7.64 10.40
C CYS A 780 -29.62 -7.00 11.17
N GLN A 781 -29.67 -7.15 12.49
CA GLN A 781 -30.73 -6.55 13.31
C GLN A 781 -30.75 -5.02 13.19
N MET A 782 -29.58 -4.37 13.29
CA MET A 782 -29.45 -2.91 13.12
C MET A 782 -29.95 -2.44 11.74
N SER A 783 -29.79 -3.28 10.72
CA SER A 783 -30.19 -2.99 9.34
C SER A 783 -31.61 -3.45 8.99
N GLY A 784 -32.36 -4.04 9.93
CA GLY A 784 -33.68 -4.62 9.67
C GLY A 784 -33.66 -5.85 8.75
N GLN A 785 -32.57 -6.60 8.76
CA GLN A 785 -32.30 -7.77 7.91
C GLN A 785 -32.14 -9.04 8.74
N SER A 786 -32.03 -10.20 8.07
CA SER A 786 -31.82 -11.49 8.72
C SER A 786 -30.46 -12.09 8.37
N ILE A 787 -29.89 -12.87 9.28
CA ILE A 787 -28.67 -13.65 9.01
C ILE A 787 -28.87 -14.63 7.85
N GLY A 788 -30.10 -15.10 7.62
CA GLY A 788 -30.46 -15.94 6.47
C GLY A 788 -30.30 -15.20 5.13
N THR A 789 -30.65 -13.90 5.10
CA THR A 789 -30.45 -13.03 3.93
C THR A 789 -28.96 -12.84 3.64
N TRP A 790 -28.16 -12.54 4.66
CA TRP A 790 -26.70 -12.40 4.49
C TRP A 790 -26.07 -13.70 3.99
N ASN A 791 -26.41 -14.84 4.59
CA ASN A 791 -25.94 -16.16 4.15
C ASN A 791 -26.36 -16.47 2.70
N ALA A 792 -27.55 -16.05 2.27
CA ALA A 792 -27.97 -16.18 0.88
C ALA A 792 -27.10 -15.33 -0.06
N ASN A 793 -26.76 -14.10 0.33
CA ASN A 793 -25.86 -13.24 -0.44
C ASN A 793 -24.45 -13.85 -0.55
N ILE A 794 -23.89 -14.39 0.54
CA ILE A 794 -22.57 -15.07 0.51
C ILE A 794 -22.57 -16.24 -0.50
N ARG A 795 -23.64 -17.05 -0.53
CA ARG A 795 -23.78 -18.14 -1.52
C ARG A 795 -23.74 -17.64 -2.97
N THR A 796 -24.17 -16.40 -3.25
CA THR A 796 -24.07 -15.84 -4.61
C THR A 796 -22.62 -15.62 -5.04
N LEU A 797 -21.72 -15.28 -4.12
CA LEU A 797 -20.29 -15.15 -4.40
C LEU A 797 -19.68 -16.53 -4.70
N GLU A 798 -20.05 -17.57 -3.94
CA GLU A 798 -19.58 -18.94 -4.18
C GLU A 798 -20.04 -19.46 -5.56
N VAL A 799 -21.30 -19.21 -5.94
CA VAL A 799 -21.82 -19.59 -7.27
C VAL A 799 -21.12 -18.82 -8.39
N PHE A 800 -20.80 -17.54 -8.16
CA PHE A 800 -20.00 -16.76 -9.10
C PHE A 800 -18.62 -17.39 -9.30
N ALA A 801 -17.91 -17.71 -8.21
CA ALA A 801 -16.57 -18.29 -8.25
C ALA A 801 -16.52 -19.59 -9.08
N GLN A 802 -17.52 -20.46 -8.94
CA GLN A 802 -17.61 -21.72 -9.68
C GLN A 802 -17.74 -21.56 -11.21
N ARG A 803 -18.34 -20.46 -11.66
CA ARG A 803 -18.71 -20.29 -13.08
C ARG A 803 -17.83 -19.27 -13.81
N ARG A 804 -17.18 -18.37 -13.08
CA ARG A 804 -16.50 -17.21 -13.65
C ARG A 804 -15.31 -17.57 -14.52
N GLY A 805 -14.44 -18.45 -14.04
CA GLY A 805 -13.17 -18.77 -14.72
C GLY A 805 -13.34 -19.22 -16.17
N PRO A 806 -14.06 -20.32 -16.44
CA PRO A 806 -14.31 -20.77 -17.81
C PRO A 806 -15.05 -19.73 -18.66
N ALA A 807 -15.95 -18.94 -18.06
CA ALA A 807 -16.72 -17.94 -18.79
C ALA A 807 -15.85 -16.77 -19.27
N ILE A 808 -15.01 -16.20 -18.40
CA ILE A 808 -14.17 -15.06 -18.75
C ILE A 808 -13.03 -15.47 -19.69
N ARG A 809 -12.44 -16.65 -19.49
CA ARG A 809 -11.44 -17.21 -20.42
C ARG A 809 -12.00 -17.34 -21.83
N ASN A 810 -13.20 -17.91 -21.96
CA ASN A 810 -13.87 -18.05 -23.26
C ASN A 810 -14.21 -16.69 -23.90
N ALA A 811 -14.63 -15.70 -23.11
CA ALA A 811 -14.90 -14.35 -23.61
C ALA A 811 -13.62 -13.68 -24.16
N ILE A 812 -12.51 -13.78 -23.43
CA ILE A 812 -11.19 -13.24 -23.82
C ILE A 812 -10.70 -13.89 -25.11
N LEU A 813 -10.66 -15.22 -25.18
CA LEU A 813 -10.19 -15.94 -26.38
C LEU A 813 -11.06 -15.67 -27.62
N SER A 814 -12.34 -15.37 -27.41
CA SER A 814 -13.28 -15.02 -28.48
C SER A 814 -13.24 -13.54 -28.88
N SER A 815 -12.48 -12.70 -28.17
CA SER A 815 -12.45 -11.27 -28.43
C SER A 815 -11.79 -10.97 -29.77
N ALA A 816 -12.43 -10.09 -30.55
CA ALA A 816 -11.85 -9.56 -31.77
C ALA A 816 -10.70 -8.57 -31.51
N ARG A 817 -10.51 -8.12 -30.25
CA ARG A 817 -9.49 -7.13 -29.87
C ARG A 817 -8.07 -7.72 -29.78
N LEU A 818 -7.94 -9.01 -29.52
CA LEU A 818 -6.63 -9.69 -29.49
C LEU A 818 -6.07 -9.81 -30.92
N PRO A 819 -4.80 -9.41 -31.17
CA PRO A 819 -4.25 -9.20 -32.51
C PRO A 819 -3.78 -10.46 -33.23
N MET A 820 -3.63 -11.59 -32.52
CA MET A 820 -3.03 -12.86 -33.01
C MET A 820 -4.07 -13.89 -33.51
N PRO A 821 -3.69 -14.99 -34.21
CA PRO A 821 -4.52 -16.18 -34.36
C PRO A 821 -4.73 -16.87 -33.01
N ARG A 822 -5.85 -17.59 -32.80
CA ARG A 822 -6.12 -18.30 -31.52
C ARG A 822 -6.88 -19.59 -31.74
N ALA A 823 -6.47 -20.68 -31.08
CA ALA A 823 -7.23 -21.92 -30.95
C ALA A 823 -8.03 -21.94 -29.64
N ARG A 824 -9.27 -22.43 -29.69
CA ARG A 824 -10.15 -22.58 -28.52
C ARG A 824 -10.42 -24.03 -28.15
N TYR A 825 -10.59 -24.90 -29.14
CA TYR A 825 -10.78 -26.34 -28.97
C TYR A 825 -10.50 -27.07 -30.28
N THR A 826 -10.29 -28.38 -30.20
CA THR A 826 -10.10 -29.25 -31.37
C THR A 826 -11.27 -30.23 -31.52
N ARG A 827 -11.41 -30.84 -32.71
CA ARG A 827 -12.28 -32.01 -32.94
C ARG A 827 -11.60 -33.02 -33.87
N PRO A 828 -11.49 -34.30 -33.47
CA PRO A 828 -11.70 -34.79 -32.10
C PRO A 828 -10.75 -34.11 -31.10
N ASP A 829 -11.12 -34.10 -29.82
CA ASP A 829 -10.31 -33.58 -28.69
C ASP A 829 -9.43 -34.65 -28.05
N SER A 830 -9.55 -35.88 -28.51
CA SER A 830 -8.70 -37.03 -28.15
C SER A 830 -8.45 -37.89 -29.38
N ILE A 831 -7.23 -38.38 -29.53
CA ILE A 831 -6.84 -39.28 -30.64
C ILE A 831 -5.97 -40.44 -30.14
N GLU A 832 -6.08 -41.56 -30.85
CA GLU A 832 -5.09 -42.63 -30.79
C GLU A 832 -4.12 -42.45 -31.96
N LEU A 833 -2.82 -42.34 -31.66
CA LEU A 833 -1.80 -42.02 -32.64
C LEU A 833 -1.03 -43.28 -33.06
N VAL A 834 -1.33 -43.74 -34.27
CA VAL A 834 -0.57 -44.74 -35.03
C VAL A 834 -0.01 -44.10 -36.30
N ASP A 835 -0.87 -43.33 -36.97
CA ASP A 835 -0.62 -42.63 -38.21
C ASP A 835 -0.91 -41.15 -38.07
N PRO A 836 -0.47 -40.29 -39.01
CA PRO A 836 -0.85 -38.89 -38.98
C PRO A 836 -2.39 -38.72 -38.99
N VAL A 837 -2.93 -38.09 -37.95
CA VAL A 837 -4.39 -37.93 -37.76
C VAL A 837 -4.83 -36.53 -38.14
N GLU A 838 -5.88 -36.43 -38.96
CA GLU A 838 -6.51 -35.15 -39.28
C GLU A 838 -7.43 -34.68 -38.14
N ILE A 839 -7.22 -33.45 -37.68
CA ILE A 839 -8.06 -32.78 -36.69
C ILE A 839 -8.55 -31.43 -37.20
N ARG A 840 -9.66 -30.94 -36.64
CA ARG A 840 -10.16 -29.58 -36.85
C ARG A 840 -9.82 -28.71 -35.65
N ILE A 841 -9.21 -27.56 -35.88
CA ILE A 841 -8.89 -26.56 -34.86
C ILE A 841 -9.87 -25.39 -34.98
N PHE A 842 -10.67 -25.17 -33.94
CA PHE A 842 -11.67 -24.10 -33.91
C PHE A 842 -11.16 -22.89 -33.14
N GLY A 843 -11.26 -21.71 -33.74
CA GLY A 843 -10.50 -20.55 -33.30
C GLY A 843 -11.04 -19.20 -33.75
N SER A 844 -10.13 -18.22 -33.81
CA SER A 844 -10.38 -16.87 -34.31
C SER A 844 -9.14 -16.31 -34.97
N ARG A 845 -9.34 -15.42 -35.96
CA ARG A 845 -8.27 -14.77 -36.73
C ARG A 845 -7.34 -15.77 -37.44
N LEU A 846 -7.90 -16.87 -37.93
CA LEU A 846 -7.17 -17.87 -38.70
C LEU A 846 -7.11 -17.41 -40.17
N THR A 847 -5.90 -17.34 -40.73
CA THR A 847 -5.63 -16.88 -42.10
C THR A 847 -5.05 -18.03 -42.94
N GLU A 848 -4.87 -17.79 -44.24
CA GLU A 848 -4.22 -18.77 -45.12
C GLU A 848 -2.74 -18.96 -44.78
N ASP A 849 -2.12 -17.98 -44.10
CA ASP A 849 -0.72 -18.00 -43.69
C ASP A 849 -0.52 -18.59 -42.28
N THR A 850 -1.61 -18.95 -41.58
CA THR A 850 -1.53 -19.55 -40.25
C THR A 850 -0.98 -20.98 -40.34
N THR A 851 0.18 -21.21 -39.72
CA THR A 851 0.80 -22.53 -39.57
C THR A 851 0.47 -23.15 -38.21
N VAL A 852 0.67 -24.46 -38.07
CA VAL A 852 0.37 -25.22 -36.85
C VAL A 852 1.57 -26.10 -36.50
N THR A 853 1.99 -26.07 -35.24
CA THR A 853 2.95 -27.03 -34.68
C THR A 853 2.39 -27.73 -33.44
N PHE A 854 2.85 -28.96 -33.19
CA PHE A 854 2.53 -29.78 -32.01
C PHE A 854 3.82 -30.07 -31.23
N ASN A 855 3.99 -29.58 -30.00
CA ASN A 855 5.29 -29.63 -29.29
C ASN A 855 6.47 -29.19 -30.18
N ASP A 856 6.29 -28.09 -30.92
CA ASP A 856 7.24 -27.57 -31.92
C ASP A 856 7.43 -28.42 -33.20
N ILE A 857 6.75 -29.56 -33.34
CA ILE A 857 6.76 -30.39 -34.55
C ILE A 857 5.76 -29.81 -35.57
N PRO A 858 6.19 -29.39 -36.77
CA PRO A 858 5.29 -28.83 -37.78
C PRO A 858 4.21 -29.82 -38.22
N SER A 859 2.97 -29.35 -38.29
CA SER A 859 1.89 -30.10 -38.90
C SER A 859 2.22 -30.39 -40.37
N PRO A 860 2.16 -31.65 -40.83
CA PRO A 860 2.45 -31.99 -42.22
C PRO A 860 1.54 -31.30 -43.25
N ARG A 861 0.34 -30.91 -42.81
CA ARG A 861 -0.63 -30.19 -43.65
C ARG A 861 -1.53 -29.33 -42.79
N VAL A 862 -1.65 -28.06 -43.18
CA VAL A 862 -2.62 -27.12 -42.63
C VAL A 862 -3.47 -26.57 -43.79
N GLU A 863 -4.79 -26.57 -43.64
CA GLU A 863 -5.72 -25.99 -44.60
C GLU A 863 -6.71 -25.08 -43.88
N ARG A 864 -6.90 -23.86 -44.38
CA ARG A 864 -7.91 -22.96 -43.83
C ARG A 864 -9.29 -23.29 -44.38
N ILE A 865 -10.20 -23.64 -43.47
CA ILE A 865 -11.62 -23.84 -43.79
C ILE A 865 -12.38 -22.52 -43.70
N SER A 866 -12.10 -21.71 -42.67
CA SER A 866 -12.69 -20.38 -42.49
C SER A 866 -11.82 -19.51 -41.58
N SER A 867 -12.22 -18.26 -41.33
CA SER A 867 -11.55 -17.40 -40.33
C SER A 867 -11.65 -17.90 -38.88
N ARG A 868 -12.35 -19.02 -38.65
CA ARG A 868 -12.60 -19.64 -37.34
C ARG A 868 -12.28 -21.13 -37.30
N GLU A 869 -11.76 -21.69 -38.39
CA GLU A 869 -11.52 -23.14 -38.47
C GLU A 869 -10.34 -23.45 -39.39
N LEU A 870 -9.40 -24.24 -38.86
CA LEU A 870 -8.32 -24.88 -39.61
C LEU A 870 -8.52 -26.39 -39.60
N LEU A 871 -8.12 -27.02 -40.68
CA LEU A 871 -7.79 -28.43 -40.74
C LEU A 871 -6.28 -28.56 -40.50
N ALA A 872 -5.85 -29.43 -39.58
CA ALA A 872 -4.44 -29.71 -39.33
C ALA A 872 -4.20 -31.21 -39.21
N VAL A 873 -3.03 -31.67 -39.63
CA VAL A 873 -2.61 -33.07 -39.43
C VAL A 873 -1.66 -33.14 -38.23
N VAL A 874 -2.00 -33.95 -37.24
CA VAL A 874 -1.12 -34.29 -36.13
C VAL A 874 -0.05 -35.25 -36.67
N PRO A 875 1.25 -34.94 -36.57
CA PRO A 875 2.30 -35.84 -37.05
C PRO A 875 2.34 -37.12 -36.21
N ALA A 876 2.70 -38.24 -36.84
CA ALA A 876 2.91 -39.50 -36.14
C ALA A 876 4.28 -39.45 -35.43
N ASP A 877 4.30 -38.93 -34.21
CA ASP A 877 5.48 -38.81 -33.36
C ASP A 877 5.12 -39.17 -31.91
N SER A 878 5.88 -40.09 -31.31
CA SER A 878 5.63 -40.61 -29.96
C SER A 878 5.82 -39.56 -28.86
N SER A 879 6.59 -38.48 -29.11
CA SER A 879 6.79 -37.38 -28.16
C SER A 879 5.53 -36.52 -27.95
N LEU A 880 4.49 -36.74 -28.74
CA LEU A 880 3.20 -36.08 -28.59
C LEU A 880 2.28 -36.74 -27.56
N GLU A 881 2.65 -37.89 -26.98
CA GLU A 881 1.84 -38.59 -25.95
C GLU A 881 1.45 -37.66 -24.78
N GLY A 882 0.18 -37.68 -24.39
CA GLY A 882 -0.41 -36.79 -23.38
C GLY A 882 -1.07 -35.56 -23.99
N THR A 883 -0.78 -34.37 -23.45
CA THR A 883 -1.39 -33.09 -23.88
C THR A 883 -0.39 -32.19 -24.61
N PRO A 884 -0.11 -32.44 -25.90
CA PRO A 884 0.85 -31.63 -26.64
C PRO A 884 0.40 -30.16 -26.71
N THR A 885 1.38 -29.25 -26.75
CA THR A 885 1.10 -27.86 -27.06
C THR A 885 0.67 -27.73 -28.51
N ILE A 886 -0.27 -26.85 -28.80
CA ILE A 886 -0.65 -26.47 -30.17
C ILE A 886 -0.28 -25.02 -30.35
N THR A 887 0.69 -24.74 -31.23
CA THR A 887 1.10 -23.38 -31.57
C THR A 887 0.56 -23.01 -32.94
N LEU A 888 -0.13 -21.87 -33.01
CA LEU A 888 -0.54 -21.23 -34.25
C LEU A 888 0.41 -20.08 -34.54
N ASP A 889 1.06 -20.05 -35.69
CA ASP A 889 1.95 -18.95 -36.07
C ASP A 889 1.47 -18.30 -37.37
N ASP A 890 1.34 -16.97 -37.37
CA ASP A 890 0.96 -16.17 -38.53
C ASP A 890 1.94 -14.99 -38.68
N PRO A 891 2.67 -14.90 -39.80
CA PRO A 891 3.70 -13.86 -39.98
C PRO A 891 3.20 -12.42 -39.86
N ALA A 892 1.91 -12.17 -40.12
CA ALA A 892 1.32 -10.84 -40.04
C ALA A 892 0.67 -10.56 -38.68
N LEU A 893 0.19 -11.59 -37.98
CA LEU A 893 -0.62 -11.45 -36.77
C LEU A 893 0.13 -11.84 -35.48
N GLY A 894 1.21 -12.60 -35.58
CA GLY A 894 2.00 -13.16 -34.47
C GLY A 894 1.64 -14.61 -34.17
N HIS A 895 2.11 -15.11 -33.02
CA HIS A 895 1.93 -16.49 -32.60
C HIS A 895 0.89 -16.64 -31.48
N TYR A 896 0.38 -17.86 -31.27
CA TYR A 896 -0.42 -18.24 -30.12
C TYR A 896 -0.15 -19.69 -29.73
N THR A 897 0.12 -19.95 -28.47
CA THR A 897 0.37 -21.30 -27.96
C THR A 897 -0.72 -21.70 -26.97
N ALA A 898 -1.31 -22.87 -27.18
CA ALA A 898 -2.30 -23.45 -26.28
C ALA A 898 -1.87 -24.80 -25.73
N ARG A 899 -2.32 -25.12 -24.52
CA ARG A 899 -2.14 -26.41 -23.85
C ARG A 899 -3.49 -27.08 -23.62
N GLY A 900 -3.48 -28.41 -23.53
CA GLY A 900 -4.67 -29.19 -23.14
C GLY A 900 -5.85 -29.12 -24.11
N LEU A 901 -5.62 -28.76 -25.38
CA LEU A 901 -6.66 -28.75 -26.41
C LEU A 901 -6.86 -30.09 -27.11
N LEU A 902 -5.90 -31.01 -26.97
CA LEU A 902 -5.87 -32.32 -27.58
C LEU A 902 -5.21 -33.30 -26.60
N GLU A 903 -5.83 -34.45 -26.38
CA GLU A 903 -5.22 -35.60 -25.71
C GLU A 903 -4.75 -36.60 -26.77
N VAL A 904 -3.51 -37.07 -26.66
CA VAL A 904 -2.90 -38.02 -27.58
C VAL A 904 -2.50 -39.28 -26.81
N SER A 905 -3.05 -40.42 -27.20
CA SER A 905 -2.70 -41.72 -26.65
C SER A 905 -1.99 -42.56 -27.72
N LEU A 906 -0.97 -43.33 -27.33
CA LEU A 906 -0.23 -44.20 -28.24
C LEU A 906 -0.79 -45.63 -28.23
N VAL A 907 -0.85 -46.27 -29.40
CA VAL A 907 -1.30 -47.67 -29.51
C VAL A 907 -0.13 -48.63 -29.29
N ARG A 908 -0.02 -49.13 -28.06
CA ARG A 908 1.01 -50.11 -27.68
C ARG A 908 0.48 -51.54 -27.83
N PRO A 909 1.29 -52.47 -28.36
CA PRO A 909 0.88 -53.86 -28.47
C PRO A 909 0.82 -54.49 -27.07
N THR A 910 -0.23 -55.26 -26.79
CA THR A 910 -0.31 -56.09 -25.59
C THR A 910 -0.10 -57.53 -25.96
N THR A 911 0.71 -58.25 -25.19
CA THR A 911 1.07 -59.64 -25.49
C THR A 911 0.53 -60.56 -24.41
N ARG A 912 -0.14 -61.64 -24.81
CA ARG A 912 -0.82 -62.59 -23.92
C ARG A 912 -0.10 -63.93 -23.83
N ALA A 913 0.30 -64.53 -24.97
CA ALA A 913 0.92 -65.85 -24.99
C ALA A 913 1.66 -66.15 -26.31
N LEU A 914 2.60 -67.10 -26.27
CA LEU A 914 3.21 -67.72 -27.44
C LEU A 914 2.67 -69.15 -27.62
N GLN A 915 2.44 -69.58 -28.87
CA GLN A 915 1.96 -70.94 -29.18
C GLN A 915 2.65 -71.52 -30.43
N PRO A 916 3.55 -72.52 -30.27
CA PRO A 916 4.20 -72.90 -29.01
C PRO A 916 5.11 -71.79 -28.45
N ASP A 917 5.41 -71.84 -27.16
CA ASP A 917 6.39 -70.98 -26.46
C ASP A 917 7.83 -71.55 -26.54
N PHE A 918 8.08 -72.46 -27.48
CA PHE A 918 9.38 -73.08 -27.73
C PHE A 918 9.60 -73.41 -29.22
N GLY A 919 10.86 -73.61 -29.62
CA GLY A 919 11.25 -73.98 -30.99
C GLY A 919 12.72 -74.40 -31.12
N SER A 920 13.19 -74.74 -32.31
CA SER A 920 14.54 -75.20 -32.64
C SER A 920 15.60 -74.11 -32.56
N GLU A 921 16.79 -74.41 -32.01
CA GLU A 921 17.95 -73.49 -32.02
C GLU A 921 18.37 -73.00 -33.42
N ALA A 922 18.06 -73.78 -34.47
CA ALA A 922 18.33 -73.38 -35.85
C ALA A 922 17.42 -72.24 -36.34
N GLY A 923 16.34 -71.93 -35.61
CA GLY A 923 15.26 -71.06 -36.07
C GLY A 923 14.43 -71.72 -37.18
N GLY A 924 13.48 -70.95 -37.73
CA GLY A 924 12.62 -71.38 -38.83
C GLY A 924 11.30 -72.03 -38.40
N ASP A 925 11.01 -72.11 -37.10
CA ASP A 925 9.72 -72.59 -36.60
C ASP A 925 8.67 -71.50 -36.72
N THR A 926 7.45 -71.87 -37.10
CA THR A 926 6.31 -70.96 -37.07
C THR A 926 5.60 -71.05 -35.72
N ILE A 927 5.51 -69.92 -35.02
CA ILE A 927 4.78 -69.78 -33.76
C ILE A 927 3.69 -68.72 -33.90
N LEU A 928 2.68 -68.79 -33.04
CA LEU A 928 1.66 -67.74 -32.91
C LEU A 928 1.98 -66.86 -31.70
N VAL A 929 2.00 -65.54 -31.90
CA VAL A 929 1.99 -64.55 -30.83
C VAL A 929 0.57 -64.06 -30.67
N LEU A 930 -0.03 -64.32 -29.50
CA LEU A 930 -1.39 -63.91 -29.16
C LEU A 930 -1.35 -62.62 -28.34
N GLY A 931 -2.20 -61.66 -28.64
CA GLY A 931 -2.25 -60.37 -27.97
C GLY A 931 -3.39 -59.49 -28.45
N GLU A 932 -3.24 -58.19 -28.32
CA GLU A 932 -4.15 -57.16 -28.84
C GLU A 932 -3.33 -55.95 -29.33
N ASN A 933 -3.94 -55.06 -30.12
CA ASN A 933 -3.34 -53.82 -30.62
C ASN A 933 -2.09 -54.01 -31.48
N PHE A 934 -1.99 -55.11 -32.24
CA PHE A 934 -0.94 -55.25 -33.25
C PHE A 934 -1.28 -54.42 -34.47
N THR A 935 -0.39 -53.49 -34.84
CA THR A 935 -0.53 -52.67 -36.05
C THR A 935 -0.11 -53.44 -37.31
N GLU A 936 -0.42 -52.90 -38.50
CA GLU A 936 -0.02 -53.51 -39.79
C GLU A 936 1.51 -53.66 -39.92
N ASP A 937 2.28 -52.66 -39.48
CA ASP A 937 3.75 -52.67 -39.51
C ASP A 937 4.34 -53.10 -38.16
N VAL A 938 4.03 -54.31 -37.72
CA VAL A 938 4.52 -54.86 -36.45
C VAL A 938 5.77 -55.70 -36.64
N ARG A 939 6.73 -55.55 -35.73
CA ARG A 939 7.96 -56.35 -35.64
C ARG A 939 7.90 -57.21 -34.38
N VAL A 940 8.47 -58.41 -34.45
CA VAL A 940 8.67 -59.26 -33.27
C VAL A 940 10.16 -59.51 -33.12
N GLU A 941 10.69 -59.30 -31.92
CA GLU A 941 12.10 -59.47 -31.60
C GLU A 941 12.30 -60.55 -30.54
N PHE A 942 13.33 -61.36 -30.73
CA PHE A 942 13.78 -62.42 -29.82
C PHE A 942 15.11 -61.95 -29.20
N ASP A 943 15.08 -61.47 -27.96
CA ASP A 943 16.22 -60.80 -27.30
C ASP A 943 16.90 -59.72 -28.18
N GLY A 944 16.07 -58.90 -28.84
CA GLY A 944 16.53 -57.83 -29.74
C GLY A 944 16.90 -58.29 -31.14
N VAL A 945 16.79 -59.59 -31.46
CA VAL A 945 16.97 -60.11 -32.82
C VAL A 945 15.62 -60.12 -33.55
N PRO A 946 15.44 -59.37 -34.64
CA PRO A 946 14.19 -59.37 -35.40
C PRO A 946 13.85 -60.73 -35.97
N ALA A 947 12.59 -61.13 -35.84
CA ALA A 947 12.06 -62.31 -36.49
C ALA A 947 12.09 -62.13 -38.02
N PRO A 948 12.57 -63.14 -38.79
CA PRO A 948 12.68 -63.04 -40.24
C PRO A 948 11.36 -62.89 -40.99
N VAL A 949 10.26 -63.40 -40.42
CA VAL A 949 8.90 -63.30 -41.01
C VAL A 949 7.90 -63.08 -39.89
N VAL A 950 7.06 -62.05 -40.04
CA VAL A 950 5.93 -61.72 -39.16
C VAL A 950 4.72 -61.46 -40.06
N GLU A 951 3.65 -62.21 -39.88
CA GLU A 951 2.41 -62.09 -40.65
C GLU A 951 1.20 -62.03 -39.71
N ALA A 952 0.28 -61.09 -39.91
CA ALA A 952 -0.96 -61.05 -39.14
C ALA A 952 -1.87 -62.24 -39.51
N VAL A 953 -2.50 -62.85 -38.51
CA VAL A 953 -3.45 -63.96 -38.70
C VAL A 953 -4.87 -63.45 -38.53
N GLY A 954 -5.57 -63.26 -39.64
CA GLY A 954 -6.91 -62.67 -39.66
C GLY A 954 -6.90 -61.15 -39.45
N ASP A 955 -8.10 -60.56 -39.41
CA ASP A 955 -8.27 -59.09 -39.43
C ASP A 955 -8.43 -58.47 -38.03
N THR A 956 -8.25 -59.24 -36.94
CA THR A 956 -8.57 -58.78 -35.57
C THR A 956 -7.42 -58.06 -34.87
N GLY A 957 -6.19 -58.11 -35.40
CA GLY A 957 -5.02 -57.52 -34.73
C GLY A 957 -4.65 -58.22 -33.41
N GLU A 958 -5.11 -59.45 -33.21
CA GLU A 958 -4.93 -60.22 -31.97
C GLU A 958 -3.91 -61.37 -32.09
N THR A 959 -3.47 -61.70 -33.30
CA THR A 959 -2.59 -62.85 -33.54
C THR A 959 -1.60 -62.59 -34.66
N LEU A 960 -0.32 -62.87 -34.39
CA LEU A 960 0.77 -62.85 -35.38
C LEU A 960 1.31 -64.26 -35.57
N SER A 961 1.52 -64.68 -36.81
CA SER A 961 2.32 -65.83 -37.21
C SER A 961 3.76 -65.37 -37.40
N VAL A 962 4.67 -65.92 -36.61
CA VAL A 962 6.06 -65.46 -36.53
C VAL A 962 6.99 -66.63 -36.79
N VAL A 963 7.95 -66.45 -37.71
CA VAL A 963 9.03 -67.40 -37.92
C VAL A 963 10.18 -67.06 -36.98
N THR A 964 10.63 -68.02 -36.17
CA THR A 964 11.67 -67.80 -35.16
C THR A 964 13.04 -67.57 -35.83
N PRO A 965 13.85 -66.60 -35.36
CA PRO A 965 15.25 -66.50 -35.79
C PRO A 965 16.10 -67.62 -35.15
N PRO A 966 17.31 -67.91 -35.65
CA PRO A 966 18.24 -68.79 -34.94
C PRO A 966 18.61 -68.21 -33.57
N GLY A 967 18.65 -69.05 -32.54
CA GLY A 967 18.90 -68.60 -31.17
C GLY A 967 19.20 -69.77 -30.22
N ARG A 968 19.42 -69.48 -28.93
CA ARG A 968 19.74 -70.50 -27.92
C ARG A 968 19.19 -70.10 -26.56
N GLY A 969 18.93 -71.09 -25.70
CA GLY A 969 18.47 -70.86 -24.33
C GLY A 969 17.03 -70.35 -24.24
N PHE A 970 16.65 -69.79 -23.09
CA PHE A 970 15.38 -69.09 -22.92
C PHE A 970 15.62 -67.58 -23.12
N ILE A 971 14.76 -66.93 -23.89
CA ILE A 971 14.91 -65.53 -24.32
C ILE A 971 13.60 -64.76 -24.09
N THR A 972 13.67 -63.43 -24.16
CA THR A 972 12.50 -62.54 -24.13
C THR A 972 12.03 -62.20 -25.54
N VAL A 973 10.76 -62.44 -25.83
CA VAL A 973 10.08 -62.01 -27.05
C VAL A 973 9.34 -60.71 -26.78
N ARG A 974 9.59 -59.68 -27.58
CA ARG A 974 8.83 -58.42 -27.57
C ARG A 974 8.16 -58.19 -28.90
N VAL A 975 6.94 -57.68 -28.85
CA VAL A 975 6.22 -57.19 -30.02
C VAL A 975 6.37 -55.68 -30.06
N ILE A 976 6.69 -55.13 -31.22
CA ILE A 976 6.98 -53.71 -31.42
C ILE A 976 6.11 -53.21 -32.56
N ASN A 977 5.19 -52.31 -32.28
CA ASN A 977 4.51 -51.54 -33.33
C ASN A 977 5.51 -50.51 -33.84
N THR A 978 5.87 -50.54 -35.13
CA THR A 978 6.99 -49.70 -35.62
C THR A 978 6.63 -48.22 -35.76
N ARG A 979 5.32 -47.88 -35.72
CA ARG A 979 4.81 -46.51 -35.79
C ARG A 979 4.15 -46.08 -34.46
N PRO A 980 4.22 -44.78 -34.09
CA PRO A 980 5.03 -43.74 -34.71
C PRO A 980 6.55 -43.93 -34.57
N ASP A 981 7.06 -44.43 -33.44
CA ASP A 981 8.51 -44.59 -33.18
C ASP A 981 8.83 -45.88 -32.40
N ASP A 982 8.68 -47.05 -33.02
CA ASP A 982 9.02 -48.36 -32.41
C ASP A 982 8.50 -48.53 -30.97
N LEU A 983 7.18 -48.68 -30.81
CA LEU A 983 6.50 -48.85 -29.52
C LEU A 983 6.47 -50.33 -29.09
N PRO A 984 7.27 -50.75 -28.08
CA PRO A 984 7.30 -52.12 -27.63
C PRO A 984 6.12 -52.45 -26.71
N SER A 985 5.81 -53.74 -26.62
CA SER A 985 4.93 -54.28 -25.59
C SER A 985 5.52 -54.03 -24.20
N ALA A 986 4.65 -53.65 -23.25
CA ALA A 986 5.06 -53.33 -21.88
C ALA A 986 5.75 -54.52 -21.21
N GLU A 987 5.19 -55.72 -21.39
CA GLU A 987 5.76 -56.99 -20.94
C GLU A 987 6.34 -57.79 -22.12
N GLY A 988 7.41 -58.52 -21.86
CA GLY A 988 7.97 -59.49 -22.81
C GLY A 988 7.49 -60.90 -22.50
N LEU A 989 7.22 -61.70 -23.52
CA LEU A 989 6.92 -63.12 -23.37
C LEU A 989 8.23 -63.93 -23.32
N THR A 990 8.23 -65.12 -22.71
CA THR A 990 9.43 -65.97 -22.70
C THR A 990 9.31 -67.04 -23.79
N PHE A 991 10.38 -67.23 -24.57
CA PHE A 991 10.48 -68.28 -25.57
C PHE A 991 11.69 -69.17 -25.31
N THR A 992 11.54 -70.48 -25.48
CA THR A 992 12.61 -71.45 -25.21
C THR A 992 13.12 -72.10 -26.49
N TYR A 993 14.40 -71.93 -26.81
CA TYR A 993 15.07 -72.71 -27.83
C TYR A 993 15.42 -74.12 -27.32
N ILE A 994 15.08 -75.14 -28.11
CA ILE A 994 15.33 -76.56 -27.90
C ILE A 994 16.54 -76.96 -28.72
N SER A 995 17.57 -77.45 -28.04
CA SER A 995 18.74 -78.04 -28.68
C SER A 995 18.48 -79.53 -28.93
N ALA A 996 18.59 -79.95 -30.19
CA ALA A 996 18.29 -81.31 -30.62
C ALA A 996 19.53 -82.00 -31.22
N GLY A 997 19.90 -83.16 -30.66
CA GLY A 997 20.87 -84.09 -31.21
C GLY A 997 20.20 -85.30 -31.88
N THR A 998 20.99 -86.24 -32.40
CA THR A 998 20.48 -87.41 -33.15
C THR A 998 19.58 -88.35 -32.34
N LEU A 999 19.77 -88.42 -31.02
CA LEU A 999 19.06 -89.36 -30.13
C LEU A 999 18.39 -88.68 -28.93
N SER A 1000 18.67 -87.40 -28.65
CA SER A 1000 18.17 -86.68 -27.47
C SER A 1000 17.97 -85.20 -27.76
N SER A 1001 17.00 -84.58 -27.11
CA SER A 1001 16.75 -83.13 -27.15
C SER A 1001 16.69 -82.57 -25.74
N CYS A 1002 17.05 -81.29 -25.57
CA CYS A 1002 16.92 -80.59 -24.31
C CYS A 1002 16.38 -79.17 -24.53
N GLY A 1003 15.54 -78.72 -23.61
CA GLY A 1003 15.09 -77.34 -23.47
C GLY A 1003 15.34 -76.83 -22.06
N ILE A 1004 15.29 -75.52 -21.87
CA ILE A 1004 15.46 -74.88 -20.56
C ILE A 1004 14.15 -74.18 -20.23
N THR A 1005 13.51 -74.54 -19.12
CA THR A 1005 12.25 -73.90 -18.72
C THR A 1005 12.49 -72.44 -18.31
N THR A 1006 11.40 -71.66 -18.23
CA THR A 1006 11.43 -70.26 -17.77
C THR A 1006 11.97 -70.11 -16.34
N GLY A 1007 11.96 -71.17 -15.52
CA GLY A 1007 12.62 -71.22 -14.21
C GLY A 1007 14.11 -71.57 -14.25
N GLY A 1008 14.70 -71.66 -15.45
CA GLY A 1008 16.08 -72.07 -15.68
C GLY A 1008 16.31 -73.58 -15.58
N ALA A 1009 15.28 -74.41 -15.38
CA ALA A 1009 15.47 -75.86 -15.23
C ALA A 1009 15.73 -76.51 -16.59
N LEU A 1010 16.77 -77.34 -16.67
CA LEU A 1010 17.10 -78.10 -17.87
C LEU A 1010 16.24 -79.37 -17.95
N GLU A 1011 15.44 -79.49 -18.99
CA GLU A 1011 14.62 -80.67 -19.28
C GLU A 1011 15.11 -81.35 -20.57
N CYS A 1012 15.43 -82.64 -20.50
CA CYS A 1012 15.93 -83.42 -21.63
C CYS A 1012 15.09 -84.68 -21.84
N TRP A 1013 14.87 -85.07 -23.08
CA TRP A 1013 14.10 -86.27 -23.46
C TRP A 1013 14.70 -86.97 -24.70
N GLY A 1014 14.52 -88.28 -24.83
CA GLY A 1014 15.08 -89.11 -25.91
C GLY A 1014 15.77 -90.40 -25.44
N GLY A 1015 16.60 -90.99 -26.29
CA GLY A 1015 17.32 -92.28 -26.09
C GLY A 1015 18.16 -92.38 -24.81
N PRO A 1016 18.57 -93.59 -24.40
CA PRO A 1016 18.59 -93.96 -22.99
C PRO A 1016 19.65 -93.20 -22.18
N HIS A 1017 19.16 -92.43 -21.20
CA HIS A 1017 19.88 -91.85 -20.07
C HIS A 1017 20.53 -92.96 -19.20
N GLY A 1018 21.66 -93.53 -19.66
CA GLY A 1018 22.46 -94.45 -18.86
C GLY A 1018 23.16 -93.76 -17.67
N PRO A 1019 23.79 -94.52 -16.75
CA PRO A 1019 24.46 -93.96 -15.58
C PRO A 1019 25.54 -92.95 -15.99
N GLY A 1020 25.41 -91.69 -15.54
CA GLY A 1020 26.27 -90.57 -15.95
C GLY A 1020 25.66 -89.64 -17.02
N MET A 1021 24.41 -89.87 -17.45
CA MET A 1021 23.69 -89.05 -18.43
C MET A 1021 22.58 -88.16 -17.83
N ASN A 1022 22.53 -87.98 -16.51
CA ASN A 1022 21.55 -87.09 -15.89
C ASN A 1022 21.94 -85.63 -16.16
N PRO A 1023 21.03 -84.80 -16.70
CA PRO A 1023 21.28 -83.37 -16.84
C PRO A 1023 21.57 -82.74 -15.47
N PRO A 1024 22.43 -81.71 -15.38
CA PRO A 1024 22.69 -81.05 -14.12
C PRO A 1024 21.42 -80.34 -13.59
N VAL A 1025 21.21 -80.39 -12.27
CA VAL A 1025 20.03 -79.79 -11.60
C VAL A 1025 20.20 -78.27 -11.38
N ALA A 1026 21.29 -77.68 -11.87
CA ALA A 1026 21.54 -76.25 -11.74
C ALA A 1026 20.76 -75.45 -12.79
N PRO A 1027 20.32 -74.22 -12.49
CA PRO A 1027 19.72 -73.33 -13.48
C PRO A 1027 20.67 -73.10 -14.66
N MET A 1028 20.22 -73.42 -15.86
CA MET A 1028 20.95 -73.27 -17.12
C MET A 1028 20.55 -72.00 -17.85
N ALA A 1029 21.52 -71.33 -18.48
CA ALA A 1029 21.29 -70.23 -19.40
C ALA A 1029 21.25 -70.71 -20.86
N MET A 1030 22.04 -71.74 -21.20
CA MET A 1030 22.06 -72.34 -22.53
C MET A 1030 22.43 -73.82 -22.46
N VAL A 1031 22.00 -74.59 -23.46
CA VAL A 1031 22.34 -76.01 -23.62
C VAL A 1031 22.63 -76.30 -25.09
N SER A 1032 23.62 -77.14 -25.36
CA SER A 1032 23.92 -77.68 -26.68
C SER A 1032 23.96 -79.20 -26.59
N VAL A 1033 23.14 -79.86 -27.40
CA VAL A 1033 22.98 -81.32 -27.39
C VAL A 1033 23.59 -81.92 -28.65
N SER A 1034 24.48 -82.90 -28.47
CA SER A 1034 25.05 -83.70 -29.55
C SER A 1034 24.60 -85.17 -29.45
N ASN A 1035 25.15 -86.04 -30.30
CA ASN A 1035 24.75 -87.45 -30.41
C ASN A 1035 25.05 -88.28 -29.14
N ARG A 1036 26.13 -87.96 -28.41
CA ARG A 1036 26.56 -88.71 -27.20
C ARG A 1036 27.08 -87.83 -26.05
N HIS A 1037 27.09 -86.52 -26.23
CA HIS A 1037 27.66 -85.54 -25.30
C HIS A 1037 26.84 -84.25 -25.37
N SER A 1038 26.54 -83.67 -24.23
CA SER A 1038 25.79 -82.42 -24.13
C SER A 1038 26.50 -81.49 -23.15
N CYS A 1039 26.49 -80.20 -23.44
CA CYS A 1039 27.03 -79.17 -22.56
C CYS A 1039 25.99 -78.09 -22.34
N GLY A 1040 25.98 -77.50 -21.17
CA GLY A 1040 25.24 -76.28 -20.89
C GLY A 1040 26.10 -75.29 -20.13
N VAL A 1041 25.71 -74.02 -20.20
CA VAL A 1041 26.28 -72.97 -19.36
C VAL A 1041 25.23 -72.62 -18.33
N ALA A 1042 25.57 -72.76 -17.06
CA ALA A 1042 24.72 -72.35 -15.95
C ALA A 1042 24.55 -70.83 -15.93
N VAL A 1043 23.48 -70.33 -15.29
CA VAL A 1043 23.31 -68.89 -15.03
C VAL A 1043 24.50 -68.30 -14.25
N SER A 1044 25.22 -69.14 -13.48
CA SER A 1044 26.48 -68.80 -12.81
C SER A 1044 27.72 -68.71 -13.73
N GLU A 1045 27.51 -68.72 -15.06
CA GLU A 1045 28.55 -68.75 -16.10
C GLU A 1045 29.44 -70.01 -16.09
N ARG A 1046 29.09 -71.01 -15.28
CA ARG A 1046 29.83 -72.28 -15.22
C ARG A 1046 29.36 -73.23 -16.31
N VAL A 1047 30.31 -73.77 -17.07
CA VAL A 1047 30.05 -74.83 -18.04
C VAL A 1047 29.88 -76.17 -17.32
N ALA A 1048 28.81 -76.89 -17.63
CA ALA A 1048 28.57 -78.26 -17.17
C ALA A 1048 28.28 -79.14 -18.38
N CYS A 1049 29.03 -80.22 -18.54
CA CYS A 1049 28.83 -81.19 -19.61
C CYS A 1049 28.52 -82.58 -19.05
N TRP A 1050 27.64 -83.32 -19.71
CA TRP A 1050 27.17 -84.65 -19.33
C TRP A 1050 27.07 -85.57 -20.55
N GLY A 1051 27.06 -86.88 -20.31
CA GLY A 1051 27.17 -87.90 -21.36
C GLY A 1051 28.58 -88.48 -21.47
N ASN A 1052 28.95 -88.95 -22.66
CA ASN A 1052 30.23 -89.61 -22.90
C ASN A 1052 31.36 -88.60 -23.17
N ASN A 1053 32.23 -88.41 -22.17
CA ASN A 1053 33.37 -87.50 -22.23
C ASN A 1053 34.67 -88.15 -22.76
N ASN A 1054 34.60 -89.38 -23.29
CA ASN A 1054 35.77 -90.13 -23.80
C ASN A 1054 35.87 -90.13 -25.35
N LEU A 1055 35.42 -89.05 -26.00
CA LEU A 1055 35.60 -88.84 -27.44
C LEU A 1055 36.83 -87.97 -27.72
#